data_AF-A0AAV4UV95-F1
#
_entry.id   AF-A0AAV4UV95-F1
#
_cell.length_a   1.000
_cell.length_b   1.000
_cell.length_c   1.000
_cell.angle_alpha   90.00
_cell.angle_beta   90.00
_cell.angle_gamma   90.00
#
_symmetry.space_group_name_H-M   'P 1'
#
loop_
_entity.id
_entity.type
_entity.pdbx_description
1 polymer ?
#
loop_
_entity_poly.entity_id
_entity_poly.type
_entity_poly.pdbx_seq_one_letter_code
_entity_poly.pdbx_strand_id
1 'polypeptide(L)'
;MNLARKVRKLFHEKGINMDDLSFNSNDYLIESIPSFSCKAQSSNTYLKSQQFSRCLNLQLQVSSDLTVLFFNRSFSSSSVLYNDIHFLFGEMKKYFFLIRNITMDKTNLFLTAYPLSEVQEYRQQINKVLQFILNNLQVINSNYYCTDEIHLHSLQDSSSDSKMISNVMKEIKNLLVFIGRISSLPNITRIIDFKEDNHIAEYCYHYIHLHLDLWWNCATILFTINKSLTDKFESLCNDVNQLDQFLQIITLIIIDLISIAIKRYQNINSFGNSPFMCKCFKDIWIMLIKILDSKSVDGKYSFWTIYHNAIQNIQKQTRTEKTDFDIPIDSFSLISEPMDYLHIVEPCLWLTSYIAPLYKYDVCGNYYEQEMLKSGYSVIKCLINSLLIDNSDRKEKLLRPALFYILQLITIWEPSCEVLLPLTDFYIKKINETFIIPGNDVKDLGYLFSDSLSWFEYIDNLSNTQTTLENENSFYLFLHILYIQLNKDASEGTLWRSLKGRIYSKFVSKKFVELSEVGLQNSFSLILAVAKSGQLEVSDKICDLASLMKTSNYKKKVISWKALFVLMFIHQKMDNNFNKIVKKVVEFFNLTCYEYSSTKDSMHKFNLMNLLFVYIDSMNELFQRCDDFKSSQFQLLTSGFSILLSSSGISELNRILRVLLNILKKVQSIVEDRNDLEMEIIGVNYQEFLELTFKYVFPFIEQMSTSNTPPLILSEIAAVLTVLSYKCIFSLNDTKIYNFSSIFLHFGCKDVVNNSIICHYLCLILNDESLQTRLKEKITDFSSLIFNSWLRCILELHPNCGEMHYLSEKVLLKNDIVEIFPRMQNLNFRENNHNNIAIEVFRIMGQTFDESSDLKHKHQLKQKAHSCFQKYVSCVSNLIKKQHDGLLLNQMYKLTSYLVYYCSPLLHMTYNPDSILPQLFDRIVAPHHIFPKDKQAQSTVSHAIKEYLPNFIRGIFKLDYRKEKVAEKALKEVLLNYVCIHPSSNNSISKLCIDSVQNKEEGLKWDELQFLLDVMNNSVLNSNTNPMNGFELIFEIFKAAPLSRTAVIANILLKSTFEIYMKQGSTLSQYLRNLMCKVFLYFKNSMDVKSSKNILIPILQWFIQEKIPWSSARGFSVLDCVSDYLPHVMSDIIPFLSKTIEELENNRGFGEDVVLRNHLKNIITKLQEKLRIKH
;
A
#
# COMPACT_ATOMS: atom_id res chain seq x y z
N MET A 1 -73.41 45.25 -12.86
CA MET A 1 -74.69 44.63 -13.33
C MET A 1 -75.83 45.62 -13.62
N ASN A 2 -76.07 46.66 -12.81
CA ASN A 2 -77.13 47.65 -13.13
C ASN A 2 -76.81 48.58 -14.33
N LEU A 3 -75.53 48.75 -14.69
CA LEU A 3 -75.12 49.47 -15.91
C LEU A 3 -75.48 48.68 -17.19
N ALA A 4 -75.31 47.36 -17.17
CA ALA A 4 -75.61 46.47 -18.29
C ALA A 4 -77.12 46.39 -18.60
N ARG A 5 -77.99 46.57 -17.60
CA ARG A 5 -79.45 46.66 -17.80
C ARG A 5 -79.90 47.99 -18.39
N LYS A 6 -79.23 49.10 -18.08
CA LYS A 6 -79.50 50.42 -18.70
C LYS A 6 -79.09 50.46 -20.17
N VAL A 7 -77.96 49.83 -20.51
CA VAL A 7 -77.45 49.74 -21.87
C VAL A 7 -78.36 48.88 -22.75
N ARG A 8 -78.83 47.72 -22.26
CA ARG A 8 -79.79 46.86 -23.02
C ARG A 8 -81.13 47.54 -23.33
N LYS A 9 -81.62 48.43 -22.45
CA LYS A 9 -82.87 49.17 -22.68
C LYS A 9 -82.73 50.23 -23.79
N LEU A 10 -81.56 50.87 -23.87
CA LEU A 10 -81.23 51.87 -24.92
C LEU A 10 -81.05 51.25 -26.33
N PHE A 11 -80.59 50.00 -26.41
CA PHE A 11 -80.44 49.30 -27.70
C PHE A 11 -81.77 48.75 -28.24
N HIS A 12 -82.70 48.38 -27.36
CA HIS A 12 -84.02 47.87 -27.76
C HIS A 12 -84.96 48.98 -28.29
N GLU A 13 -84.79 50.22 -27.82
CA GLU A 13 -85.55 51.42 -28.28
C GLU A 13 -85.06 51.94 -29.64
N LYS A 14 -83.90 51.47 -30.14
CA LYS A 14 -83.31 51.89 -31.43
C LYS A 14 -83.36 50.83 -32.54
N GLY A 15 -84.00 49.69 -32.32
CA GLY A 15 -84.25 48.68 -33.36
C GLY A 15 -82.99 48.07 -33.98
N ILE A 16 -81.91 47.87 -33.18
CA ILE A 16 -80.68 47.22 -33.64
C ILE A 16 -80.66 45.78 -33.12
N ASN A 17 -80.62 44.80 -34.03
CA ASN A 17 -80.57 43.39 -33.71
C ASN A 17 -79.14 43.00 -33.28
N MET A 18 -78.99 42.29 -32.16
CA MET A 18 -77.70 42.06 -31.48
C MET A 18 -76.90 40.85 -31.99
N ASP A 19 -77.34 40.23 -33.09
CA ASP A 19 -76.66 39.05 -33.65
C ASP A 19 -75.65 39.39 -34.77
N ASP A 20 -75.62 40.65 -35.26
CA ASP A 20 -74.70 41.11 -36.33
C ASP A 20 -73.45 41.87 -35.82
N LEU A 21 -73.21 41.89 -34.51
CA LEU A 21 -72.00 42.49 -33.91
C LEU A 21 -71.18 41.45 -33.15
N SER A 22 -70.68 40.45 -33.88
CA SER A 22 -69.52 39.67 -33.41
C SER A 22 -68.27 40.53 -33.53
N PHE A 23 -67.97 41.31 -32.47
CA PHE A 23 -66.61 41.78 -32.23
C PHE A 23 -65.74 40.54 -31.95
N ASN A 24 -65.10 40.01 -33.00
CA ASN A 24 -63.98 39.09 -32.85
C ASN A 24 -62.86 39.82 -32.11
N SER A 25 -62.81 39.63 -30.80
CA SER A 25 -61.79 40.12 -29.88
C SER A 25 -60.48 39.35 -30.00
N ASN A 26 -60.01 39.08 -31.23
CA ASN A 26 -58.80 38.28 -31.48
C ASN A 26 -57.76 38.93 -32.42
N ASP A 27 -57.96 40.16 -32.91
CA ASP A 27 -57.01 40.82 -33.83
C ASP A 27 -56.29 42.06 -33.25
N TYR A 28 -55.89 42.02 -31.97
CA TYR A 28 -54.90 42.97 -31.41
C TYR A 28 -53.90 42.25 -30.50
N LEU A 29 -53.22 41.23 -31.03
CA LEU A 29 -51.91 40.86 -30.52
C LEU A 29 -50.92 41.93 -31.00
N ILE A 30 -50.73 42.97 -30.19
CA ILE A 30 -49.59 43.88 -30.33
C ILE A 30 -48.34 42.99 -30.31
N GLU A 31 -47.63 42.90 -31.44
CA GLU A 31 -46.29 42.31 -31.47
C GLU A 31 -45.48 42.99 -30.37
N SER A 32 -45.14 42.20 -29.35
CA SER A 32 -44.52 42.70 -28.15
C SER A 32 -43.14 43.25 -28.45
N ILE A 33 -42.97 44.55 -28.24
CA ILE A 33 -41.75 45.28 -28.58
C ILE A 33 -40.59 44.80 -27.70
N PRO A 34 -39.47 44.39 -28.30
CA PRO A 34 -38.36 43.81 -27.56
C PRO A 34 -37.65 44.83 -26.67
N SER A 35 -37.23 44.36 -25.51
CA SER A 35 -36.48 45.14 -24.52
C SER A 35 -35.66 44.22 -23.61
N PHE A 36 -34.66 44.77 -22.92
CA PHE A 36 -33.88 44.01 -21.94
C PHE A 36 -34.71 43.68 -20.69
N SER A 37 -35.12 42.42 -20.52
CA SER A 37 -35.87 41.98 -19.33
C SER A 37 -35.37 40.65 -18.75
N CYS A 38 -35.16 40.56 -17.43
CA CYS A 38 -34.67 39.35 -16.75
C CYS A 38 -35.55 38.85 -15.58
N LYS A 39 -36.66 39.55 -15.25
CA LYS A 39 -37.59 39.18 -14.17
C LYS A 39 -38.74 38.23 -14.59
N ALA A 40 -38.91 37.93 -15.88
CA ALA A 40 -39.95 37.04 -16.39
C ALA A 40 -39.41 36.08 -17.46
N GLN A 41 -40.08 34.94 -17.67
CA GLN A 41 -39.93 34.10 -18.87
C GLN A 41 -40.49 34.82 -20.12
N SER A 42 -40.21 36.11 -20.29
CA SER A 42 -40.63 36.85 -21.48
C SER A 42 -39.86 36.30 -22.69
N SER A 43 -40.61 35.89 -23.71
CA SER A 43 -40.11 35.56 -25.05
C SER A 43 -39.57 36.79 -25.80
N ASN A 44 -39.71 37.98 -25.22
CA ASN A 44 -39.61 39.26 -25.92
C ASN A 44 -38.30 39.99 -25.65
N THR A 45 -37.20 39.28 -25.38
CA THR A 45 -35.85 39.88 -25.35
C THR A 45 -35.30 39.98 -26.77
N TYR A 46 -34.35 40.91 -27.01
CA TYR A 46 -33.74 41.13 -28.33
C TYR A 46 -33.24 39.87 -29.05
N LEU A 47 -32.67 38.91 -28.29
CA LEU A 47 -32.20 37.64 -28.81
C LEU A 47 -33.35 36.67 -29.10
N LYS A 48 -34.26 36.44 -28.13
CA LYS A 48 -35.36 35.46 -28.26
C LYS A 48 -36.45 35.87 -29.25
N SER A 49 -36.67 37.18 -29.42
CA SER A 49 -37.63 37.71 -30.40
C SER A 49 -37.13 37.62 -31.84
N GLN A 50 -35.92 37.09 -32.07
CA GLN A 50 -35.20 37.09 -33.34
C GLN A 50 -34.93 38.49 -33.93
N GLN A 51 -35.27 39.56 -33.21
CA GLN A 51 -35.07 40.91 -33.70
C GLN A 51 -33.59 41.22 -33.93
N PHE A 52 -32.70 40.74 -33.07
CA PHE A 52 -31.27 40.89 -33.28
C PHE A 52 -30.79 40.21 -34.57
N SER A 53 -31.24 38.98 -34.83
CA SER A 53 -30.95 38.25 -36.07
C SER A 53 -31.47 39.01 -37.30
N ARG A 54 -32.71 39.52 -37.24
CA ARG A 54 -33.32 40.35 -38.28
C ARG A 54 -32.55 41.66 -38.49
N CYS A 55 -32.07 42.30 -37.42
CA CYS A 55 -31.25 43.51 -37.49
C CYS A 55 -29.90 43.27 -38.19
N LEU A 56 -29.24 42.13 -37.91
CA LEU A 56 -27.99 41.76 -38.59
C LEU A 56 -28.20 41.54 -40.09
N ASN A 57 -29.33 40.93 -40.47
CA ASN A 57 -29.68 40.62 -41.86
C ASN A 57 -30.43 41.74 -42.60
N LEU A 58 -30.72 42.87 -41.94
CA LEU A 58 -31.54 43.98 -42.47
C LEU A 58 -32.96 43.55 -42.90
N GLN A 59 -33.59 42.65 -42.14
CA GLN A 59 -34.91 42.07 -42.40
C GLN A 59 -35.91 42.37 -41.26
N LEU A 60 -36.15 43.64 -40.92
CA LEU A 60 -37.18 44.00 -39.93
C LEU A 60 -38.58 44.16 -40.56
N GLN A 61 -39.62 43.85 -39.78
CA GLN A 61 -41.01 43.95 -40.21
C GLN A 61 -41.43 45.42 -40.39
N VAL A 62 -42.13 45.67 -41.49
CA VAL A 62 -42.69 46.98 -41.82
C VAL A 62 -44.01 47.17 -41.08
N SER A 63 -44.13 48.25 -40.29
CA SER A 63 -45.43 48.70 -39.81
C SER A 63 -46.17 49.35 -40.97
N SER A 64 -47.30 48.78 -41.38
CA SER A 64 -48.18 49.28 -42.46
C SER A 64 -49.06 50.47 -42.05
N ASP A 65 -48.89 50.99 -40.83
CA ASP A 65 -49.74 52.05 -40.28
C ASP A 65 -49.38 53.44 -40.82
N LEU A 66 -50.35 54.13 -41.40
CA LEU A 66 -50.23 55.52 -41.89
C LEU A 66 -50.07 56.54 -40.75
N THR A 67 -50.52 56.20 -39.53
CA THR A 67 -50.44 57.06 -38.35
C THR A 67 -50.00 56.25 -37.12
N VAL A 68 -48.98 56.73 -36.40
CA VAL A 68 -48.45 56.06 -35.20
C VAL A 68 -48.68 56.94 -33.97
N LEU A 69 -49.04 56.32 -32.84
CA LEU A 69 -49.29 57.02 -31.59
C LEU A 69 -48.11 56.83 -30.63
N PHE A 70 -47.39 57.92 -30.34
CA PHE A 70 -46.29 57.95 -29.37
C PHE A 70 -46.56 59.01 -28.31
N PHE A 71 -46.33 58.68 -27.03
CA PHE A 71 -46.48 59.63 -25.93
C PHE A 71 -47.85 60.35 -25.91
N ASN A 72 -48.92 59.63 -26.25
CA ASN A 72 -50.30 60.14 -26.39
C ASN A 72 -50.48 61.24 -27.46
N ARG A 73 -49.62 61.27 -28.48
CA ARG A 73 -49.73 62.13 -29.67
C ARG A 73 -49.70 61.29 -30.95
N SER A 74 -50.50 61.68 -31.94
CA SER A 74 -50.56 61.06 -33.26
C SER A 74 -49.54 61.67 -34.21
N PHE A 75 -48.82 60.82 -34.92
CA PHE A 75 -47.74 61.16 -35.84
C PHE A 75 -47.97 60.50 -37.20
N SER A 76 -47.64 61.19 -38.31
CA SER A 76 -47.72 60.61 -39.67
C SER A 76 -46.47 59.80 -39.97
N SER A 77 -46.60 58.49 -40.23
CA SER A 77 -45.45 57.59 -40.37
C SER A 77 -44.46 58.02 -41.46
N SER A 78 -44.94 58.65 -42.53
CA SER A 78 -44.15 59.11 -43.67
C SER A 78 -43.36 60.40 -43.45
N SER A 79 -43.78 61.29 -42.53
CA SER A 79 -43.18 62.63 -42.38
C SER A 79 -42.43 62.84 -41.06
N VAL A 80 -42.56 61.93 -40.10
CA VAL A 80 -42.01 62.08 -38.74
C VAL A 80 -40.51 62.19 -38.71
N LEU A 81 -39.80 61.37 -39.50
CA LEU A 81 -38.34 61.40 -39.53
C LEU A 81 -37.79 62.69 -40.17
N TYR A 82 -38.56 63.29 -41.08
CA TYR A 82 -38.16 64.49 -41.80
C TYR A 82 -38.47 65.78 -41.03
N ASN A 83 -39.65 65.88 -40.41
CA ASN A 83 -40.15 67.13 -39.83
C ASN A 83 -40.22 67.13 -38.29
N ASP A 84 -40.49 65.99 -37.67
CA ASP A 84 -40.87 65.92 -36.24
C ASP A 84 -39.83 65.20 -35.36
N ILE A 85 -38.67 64.82 -35.91
CA ILE A 85 -37.67 64.02 -35.20
C ILE A 85 -37.13 64.71 -33.94
N HIS A 86 -36.88 66.02 -33.99
CA HIS A 86 -36.43 66.78 -32.82
C HIS A 86 -37.47 66.77 -31.69
N PHE A 87 -38.77 66.83 -32.05
CA PHE A 87 -39.86 66.79 -31.08
C PHE A 87 -39.95 65.41 -30.40
N LEU A 88 -39.83 64.35 -31.18
CA LEU A 88 -39.84 62.97 -30.73
C LEU A 88 -38.69 62.65 -29.75
N PHE A 89 -37.47 63.11 -30.06
CA PHE A 89 -36.32 63.02 -29.15
C PHE A 89 -36.46 63.91 -27.91
N GLY A 90 -37.13 65.06 -28.02
CA GLY A 90 -37.48 65.93 -26.88
C GLY A 90 -38.40 65.24 -25.88
N GLU A 91 -39.47 64.58 -26.34
CA GLU A 91 -40.35 63.79 -25.47
C GLU A 91 -39.61 62.58 -24.88
N MET A 92 -38.77 61.86 -25.63
CA MET A 92 -37.93 60.79 -25.08
C MET A 92 -37.05 61.27 -23.91
N LYS A 93 -36.38 62.43 -24.06
CA LYS A 93 -35.57 63.04 -22.98
C LYS A 93 -36.42 63.38 -21.74
N LYS A 94 -37.65 63.87 -21.94
CA LYS A 94 -38.61 64.17 -20.85
C LYS A 94 -39.03 62.91 -20.09
N TYR A 95 -39.45 61.85 -20.78
CA TYR A 95 -39.85 60.59 -20.12
C TYR A 95 -38.67 59.89 -19.46
N PHE A 96 -37.47 59.95 -20.06
CA PHE A 96 -36.24 59.48 -19.40
C PHE A 96 -35.97 60.25 -18.10
N PHE A 97 -36.09 61.59 -18.12
CA PHE A 97 -35.89 62.43 -16.94
C PHE A 97 -36.91 62.13 -15.82
N LEU A 98 -38.17 61.86 -16.18
CA LEU A 98 -39.20 61.42 -15.23
C LEU A 98 -38.81 60.09 -14.55
N ILE A 99 -38.41 59.08 -15.33
CA ILE A 99 -37.95 57.78 -14.78
C ILE A 99 -36.72 57.98 -13.88
N ARG A 100 -35.78 58.82 -14.29
CA ARG A 100 -34.58 59.17 -13.49
C ARG A 100 -34.96 59.78 -12.14
N ASN A 101 -35.82 60.79 -12.10
CA ASN A 101 -36.20 61.46 -10.85
C ASN A 101 -36.96 60.52 -9.92
N ILE A 102 -37.91 59.73 -10.44
CA ILE A 102 -38.64 58.71 -9.66
C ILE A 102 -37.67 57.73 -8.99
N THR A 103 -36.59 57.37 -9.69
CA THR A 103 -35.58 56.42 -9.20
C THR A 103 -34.64 57.08 -8.18
N MET A 104 -34.20 58.33 -8.39
CA MET A 104 -33.26 59.03 -7.50
C MET A 104 -33.92 59.53 -6.21
N ASP A 105 -35.12 60.10 -6.26
CA ASP A 105 -35.81 60.67 -5.10
C ASP A 105 -36.19 59.61 -4.05
N LYS A 106 -36.55 58.40 -4.50
CA LYS A 106 -36.92 57.27 -3.63
C LYS A 106 -35.73 56.53 -3.01
N THR A 107 -34.50 56.81 -3.43
CA THR A 107 -33.31 56.33 -2.71
C THR A 107 -33.04 57.13 -1.44
N ASN A 108 -33.67 58.30 -1.27
CA ASN A 108 -33.40 59.21 -0.15
C ASN A 108 -34.59 59.49 0.79
N LEU A 109 -35.88 59.31 0.44
CA LEU A 109 -36.99 59.51 1.39
C LEU A 109 -38.28 58.70 1.06
N PHE A 110 -38.96 58.25 2.13
CA PHE A 110 -40.28 57.56 2.14
C PHE A 110 -41.45 58.51 1.81
N LEU A 111 -41.69 58.89 0.55
CA LEU A 111 -42.95 59.58 0.19
C LEU A 111 -43.51 59.20 -1.20
N THR A 112 -44.77 58.78 -1.20
CA THR A 112 -45.75 58.67 -2.30
C THR A 112 -45.47 57.70 -3.48
N ALA A 113 -46.37 56.73 -3.63
CA ALA A 113 -46.30 55.64 -4.60
C ALA A 113 -46.82 56.06 -6.00
N TYR A 114 -45.93 56.52 -6.88
CA TYR A 114 -46.15 56.33 -8.32
C TYR A 114 -46.30 54.83 -8.62
N PRO A 115 -47.28 54.41 -9.44
CA PRO A 115 -47.46 53.00 -9.77
C PRO A 115 -46.33 52.52 -10.70
N LEU A 116 -45.71 51.39 -10.36
CA LEU A 116 -44.63 50.76 -11.15
C LEU A 116 -45.04 50.52 -12.63
N SER A 117 -46.35 50.35 -12.88
CA SER A 117 -46.93 50.22 -14.21
C SER A 117 -46.67 51.42 -15.11
N GLU A 118 -46.66 52.65 -14.59
CA GLU A 118 -46.37 53.86 -15.37
C GLU A 118 -44.90 53.92 -15.80
N VAL A 119 -43.97 53.55 -14.91
CA VAL A 119 -42.53 53.50 -15.23
C VAL A 119 -42.25 52.47 -16.32
N GLN A 120 -42.93 51.31 -16.25
CA GLN A 120 -42.87 50.30 -17.29
C GLN A 120 -43.44 50.81 -18.62
N GLU A 121 -44.59 51.50 -18.59
CA GLU A 121 -45.23 52.07 -19.78
C GLU A 121 -44.35 53.14 -20.44
N TYR A 122 -43.74 54.05 -19.66
CA TYR A 122 -42.82 55.07 -20.17
C TYR A 122 -41.60 54.44 -20.85
N ARG A 123 -41.00 53.42 -20.23
CA ARG A 123 -39.90 52.66 -20.85
C ARG A 123 -40.34 51.98 -22.15
N GLN A 124 -41.52 51.37 -22.18
CA GLN A 124 -42.06 50.75 -23.38
C GLN A 124 -42.27 51.77 -24.50
N GLN A 125 -42.86 52.94 -24.20
CA GLN A 125 -43.06 54.04 -25.16
C GLN A 125 -41.74 54.52 -25.79
N ILE A 126 -40.69 54.71 -24.98
CA ILE A 126 -39.35 55.06 -25.47
C ILE A 126 -38.81 53.98 -26.43
N ASN A 127 -38.96 52.70 -26.09
CA ASN A 127 -38.52 51.60 -26.97
C ASN A 127 -39.35 51.52 -28.26
N LYS A 128 -40.67 51.78 -28.21
CA LYS A 128 -41.52 51.80 -29.42
C LYS A 128 -41.02 52.84 -30.42
N VAL A 129 -40.65 54.02 -29.91
CA VAL A 129 -40.15 55.13 -30.71
C VAL A 129 -38.84 54.79 -31.41
N LEU A 130 -37.87 54.21 -30.67
CA LEU A 130 -36.58 53.82 -31.24
C LEU A 130 -36.72 52.70 -32.28
N GLN A 131 -37.61 51.75 -32.05
CA GLN A 131 -37.91 50.69 -33.00
C GLN A 131 -38.59 51.21 -34.27
N PHE A 132 -39.49 52.19 -34.12
CA PHE A 132 -40.08 52.88 -35.26
C PHE A 132 -39.02 53.60 -36.10
N ILE A 133 -38.07 54.30 -35.48
CA ILE A 133 -36.95 54.93 -36.20
C ILE A 133 -36.15 53.86 -36.97
N LEU A 134 -35.80 52.76 -36.30
CA LEU A 134 -35.02 51.67 -36.89
C LEU A 134 -35.72 51.03 -38.10
N ASN A 135 -37.00 50.68 -37.97
CA ASN A 135 -37.78 50.06 -39.05
C ASN A 135 -37.92 50.98 -40.26
N ASN A 136 -38.22 52.26 -40.06
CA ASN A 136 -38.37 53.22 -41.16
C ASN A 136 -37.04 53.50 -41.88
N LEU A 137 -35.92 53.55 -41.16
CA LEU A 137 -34.59 53.66 -41.78
C LEU A 137 -34.28 52.44 -42.68
N GLN A 138 -34.71 51.24 -42.30
CA GLN A 138 -34.56 50.05 -43.14
C GLN A 138 -35.47 50.06 -44.37
N VAL A 139 -36.70 50.56 -44.26
CA VAL A 139 -37.61 50.71 -45.40
C VAL A 139 -37.00 51.65 -46.44
N ILE A 140 -36.49 52.81 -46.00
CA ILE A 140 -35.78 53.76 -46.85
C ILE A 140 -34.62 53.04 -47.56
N ASN A 141 -33.79 52.29 -46.83
CA ASN A 141 -32.70 51.51 -47.42
C ASN A 141 -33.17 50.46 -48.44
N SER A 142 -34.25 49.71 -48.17
CA SER A 142 -34.75 48.67 -49.07
C SER A 142 -35.25 49.23 -50.42
N ASN A 143 -35.82 50.43 -50.40
CA ASN A 143 -36.26 51.15 -51.60
C ASN A 143 -35.06 51.54 -52.51
N TYR A 144 -33.87 51.75 -51.93
CA TYR A 144 -32.63 52.05 -52.67
C TYR A 144 -31.96 50.82 -53.31
N TYR A 145 -32.27 49.60 -52.88
CA TYR A 145 -31.73 48.35 -53.44
C TYR A 145 -32.63 47.71 -54.49
N CYS A 146 -33.91 48.12 -54.60
CA CYS A 146 -34.88 47.52 -55.51
C CYS A 146 -34.93 48.19 -56.92
N THR A 147 -34.16 49.26 -57.15
CA THR A 147 -34.12 49.94 -58.44
C THR A 147 -32.95 49.45 -59.30
N ASP A 148 -33.10 48.28 -59.91
CA ASP A 148 -32.47 48.02 -61.20
C ASP A 148 -33.29 48.74 -62.28
N GLU A 149 -32.59 49.60 -63.01
CA GLU A 149 -32.92 50.20 -64.31
C GLU A 149 -34.35 50.74 -64.52
N ILE A 150 -34.42 52.06 -64.79
CA ILE A 150 -35.57 52.86 -65.28
C ILE A 150 -36.39 53.55 -64.17
N HIS A 151 -35.86 54.66 -63.61
CA HIS A 151 -36.50 55.99 -63.70
C HIS A 151 -35.63 57.06 -63.02
N LEU A 152 -35.15 58.00 -63.83
CA LEU A 152 -34.29 59.13 -63.47
C LEU A 152 -35.09 60.33 -62.91
N HIS A 153 -36.09 60.06 -62.06
CA HIS A 153 -36.90 61.09 -61.41
C HIS A 153 -36.90 60.94 -59.88
N SER A 154 -35.80 61.36 -59.23
CA SER A 154 -35.84 62.25 -58.05
C SER A 154 -34.44 62.56 -57.50
N LEU A 155 -33.72 63.45 -58.19
CA LEU A 155 -32.54 64.12 -57.61
C LEU A 155 -32.88 65.03 -56.40
N GLN A 156 -34.16 65.22 -56.08
CA GLN A 156 -34.63 65.96 -54.90
C GLN A 156 -34.68 65.10 -53.62
N ASP A 157 -34.94 63.79 -53.72
CA ASP A 157 -35.13 62.92 -52.55
C ASP A 157 -33.82 62.63 -51.82
N SER A 158 -32.70 62.49 -52.55
CA SER A 158 -31.37 62.23 -51.97
C SER A 158 -30.83 63.35 -51.05
N SER A 159 -31.18 64.61 -51.34
CA SER A 159 -30.83 65.77 -50.50
C SER A 159 -31.65 65.85 -49.20
N SER A 160 -32.92 65.42 -49.26
CA SER A 160 -33.81 65.39 -48.11
C SER A 160 -33.47 64.22 -47.18
N ASP A 161 -33.11 63.06 -47.73
CA ASP A 161 -32.71 61.87 -46.99
C ASP A 161 -31.35 62.05 -46.29
N SER A 162 -30.36 62.65 -46.96
CA SER A 162 -29.07 62.98 -46.33
C SER A 162 -29.23 63.97 -45.16
N LYS A 163 -30.10 64.98 -45.29
CA LYS A 163 -30.44 65.91 -44.21
C LYS A 163 -31.19 65.22 -43.07
N MET A 164 -32.10 64.30 -43.38
CA MET A 164 -32.80 63.47 -42.40
C MET A 164 -31.81 62.61 -41.60
N ILE A 165 -30.92 61.88 -42.28
CA ILE A 165 -29.90 61.01 -41.66
C ILE A 165 -28.95 61.84 -40.77
N SER A 166 -28.53 63.02 -41.22
CA SER A 166 -27.72 63.95 -40.41
C SER A 166 -28.46 64.43 -39.16
N ASN A 167 -29.75 64.77 -39.27
CA ASN A 167 -30.59 65.15 -38.13
C ASN A 167 -30.79 63.98 -37.14
N VAL A 168 -31.01 62.76 -37.63
CA VAL A 168 -31.09 61.54 -36.81
C VAL A 168 -29.78 61.33 -36.04
N MET A 169 -28.62 61.42 -36.72
CA MET A 169 -27.30 61.25 -36.08
C MET A 169 -27.05 62.32 -35.01
N LYS A 170 -27.41 63.58 -35.29
CA LYS A 170 -27.30 64.69 -34.33
C LYS A 170 -28.18 64.46 -33.09
N GLU A 171 -29.43 64.03 -33.27
CA GLU A 171 -30.32 63.77 -32.15
C GLU A 171 -29.93 62.53 -31.33
N ILE A 172 -29.40 61.48 -31.97
CA ILE A 172 -28.80 60.33 -31.26
C ILE A 172 -27.61 60.79 -30.41
N LYS A 173 -26.72 61.63 -30.96
CA LYS A 173 -25.61 62.20 -30.21
C LYS A 173 -26.10 63.01 -29.01
N ASN A 174 -27.05 63.91 -29.21
CA ASN A 174 -27.64 64.72 -28.16
C ASN A 174 -28.33 63.87 -27.07
N LEU A 175 -29.00 62.79 -27.47
CA LEU A 175 -29.67 61.87 -26.56
C LEU A 175 -28.67 61.11 -25.68
N LEU A 176 -27.62 60.53 -26.26
CA LEU A 176 -26.60 59.80 -25.51
C LEU A 176 -25.81 60.70 -24.55
N VAL A 177 -25.52 61.94 -24.95
CA VAL A 177 -24.90 62.95 -24.07
C VAL A 177 -25.83 63.30 -22.90
N PHE A 178 -27.13 63.44 -23.15
CA PHE A 178 -28.13 63.73 -22.12
C PHE A 178 -28.33 62.58 -21.11
N ILE A 179 -28.34 61.34 -21.61
CA ILE A 179 -28.51 60.13 -20.78
C ILE A 179 -27.28 59.88 -19.89
N GLY A 180 -26.08 60.11 -20.42
CA GLY A 180 -24.82 59.83 -19.75
C GLY A 180 -24.37 58.36 -19.84
N ARG A 181 -23.25 58.06 -19.16
CA ARG A 181 -22.60 56.74 -19.18
C ARG A 181 -23.36 55.70 -18.34
N ILE A 182 -23.29 54.45 -18.75
CA ILE A 182 -23.88 53.33 -17.98
C ILE A 182 -23.04 53.10 -16.71
N SER A 183 -21.72 53.27 -16.79
CA SER A 183 -20.79 53.07 -15.66
C SER A 183 -20.85 54.15 -14.57
N SER A 184 -21.48 55.29 -14.85
CA SER A 184 -21.68 56.41 -13.92
C SER A 184 -23.01 56.36 -13.18
N LEU A 185 -23.80 55.28 -13.36
CA LEU A 185 -25.08 55.13 -12.67
C LEU A 185 -24.87 54.93 -11.16
N PRO A 186 -25.50 55.76 -10.29
CA PRO A 186 -25.38 55.60 -8.86
C PRO A 186 -26.06 54.30 -8.40
N ASN A 187 -25.52 53.66 -7.36
CA ASN A 187 -25.99 52.40 -6.79
C ASN A 187 -25.93 51.15 -7.70
N ILE A 188 -25.35 51.22 -8.90
CA ILE A 188 -25.23 50.06 -9.81
C ILE A 188 -24.47 48.88 -9.16
N THR A 189 -23.59 49.16 -8.20
CA THR A 189 -22.76 48.18 -7.48
C THR A 189 -23.39 47.61 -6.21
N ARG A 190 -24.47 48.23 -5.70
CA ARG A 190 -25.14 47.83 -4.44
C ARG A 190 -26.23 46.78 -4.65
N ILE A 191 -26.65 46.56 -5.89
CA ILE A 191 -27.73 45.63 -6.23
C ILE A 191 -27.10 44.27 -6.53
N ILE A 192 -27.18 43.35 -5.57
CA ILE A 192 -26.51 42.04 -5.63
C ILE A 192 -27.29 41.04 -6.50
N ASP A 193 -28.63 41.08 -6.45
CA ASP A 193 -29.54 40.35 -7.32
C ASP A 193 -30.88 41.10 -7.46
N PHE A 194 -31.49 41.11 -8.65
CA PHE A 194 -32.78 41.79 -8.91
C PHE A 194 -34.00 40.95 -8.45
N LYS A 195 -33.76 39.84 -7.75
CA LYS A 195 -34.77 38.87 -7.30
C LYS A 195 -35.40 39.17 -5.94
N GLU A 196 -34.91 40.17 -5.22
CA GLU A 196 -35.54 40.60 -3.96
C GLU A 196 -36.79 41.42 -4.24
N ASP A 197 -37.91 41.10 -3.59
CA ASP A 197 -39.20 41.82 -3.64
C ASP A 197 -39.11 43.17 -2.90
N ASN A 198 -38.22 44.04 -3.37
CA ASN A 198 -38.05 45.39 -2.87
C ASN A 198 -38.41 46.38 -3.98
N HIS A 199 -39.43 47.21 -3.75
CA HIS A 199 -39.87 48.23 -4.71
C HIS A 199 -38.73 49.16 -5.16
N ILE A 200 -37.76 49.47 -4.29
CA ILE A 200 -36.58 50.29 -4.67
C ILE A 200 -35.72 49.55 -5.70
N ALA A 201 -35.55 48.23 -5.56
CA ALA A 201 -34.85 47.41 -6.54
C ALA A 201 -35.59 47.32 -7.88
N GLU A 202 -36.93 47.45 -7.89
CA GLU A 202 -37.75 47.48 -9.11
C GLU A 202 -37.60 48.78 -9.91
N TYR A 203 -37.58 49.95 -9.26
CA TYR A 203 -37.32 51.22 -9.97
C TYR A 203 -35.90 51.24 -10.55
N CYS A 204 -34.91 50.85 -9.74
CA CYS A 204 -33.52 50.70 -10.19
C CYS A 204 -33.40 49.69 -11.34
N TYR A 205 -34.18 48.60 -11.30
CA TYR A 205 -34.27 47.63 -12.38
C TYR A 205 -34.73 48.29 -13.69
N HIS A 206 -35.88 48.98 -13.71
CA HIS A 206 -36.37 49.62 -14.94
C HIS A 206 -35.43 50.71 -15.44
N TYR A 207 -34.82 51.48 -14.55
CA TYR A 207 -33.88 52.54 -14.91
C TYR A 207 -32.60 51.97 -15.54
N ILE A 208 -31.95 50.97 -14.94
CA ILE A 208 -30.74 50.34 -15.50
C ILE A 208 -31.02 49.71 -16.87
N HIS A 209 -32.15 49.01 -17.02
CA HIS A 209 -32.47 48.35 -18.29
C HIS A 209 -32.94 49.35 -19.36
N LEU A 210 -33.51 50.51 -18.99
CA LEU A 210 -33.76 51.62 -19.91
C LEU A 210 -32.45 52.18 -20.50
N HIS A 211 -31.41 52.32 -19.68
CA HIS A 211 -30.07 52.70 -20.17
C HIS A 211 -29.53 51.68 -21.18
N LEU A 212 -29.64 50.37 -20.89
CA LEU A 212 -29.24 49.33 -21.84
C LEU A 212 -30.04 49.41 -23.14
N ASP A 213 -31.37 49.58 -23.07
CA ASP A 213 -32.21 49.69 -24.27
C ASP A 213 -31.83 50.91 -25.11
N LEU A 214 -31.64 52.08 -24.49
CA LEU A 214 -31.31 53.32 -25.20
C LEU A 214 -29.95 53.23 -25.89
N TRP A 215 -28.91 52.80 -25.16
CA TRP A 215 -27.57 52.65 -25.72
C TRP A 215 -27.53 51.61 -26.83
N TRP A 216 -28.20 50.45 -26.64
CA TRP A 216 -28.26 49.41 -27.66
C TRP A 216 -29.04 49.85 -28.90
N ASN A 217 -30.26 50.39 -28.74
CA ASN A 217 -31.08 50.81 -29.88
C ASN A 217 -30.39 51.93 -30.68
N CYS A 218 -29.78 52.91 -30.01
CA CYS A 218 -28.97 53.93 -30.68
C CYS A 218 -27.80 53.32 -31.47
N ALA A 219 -27.10 52.34 -30.90
CA ALA A 219 -26.04 51.61 -31.61
C ALA A 219 -26.58 50.83 -32.82
N THR A 220 -27.77 50.20 -32.73
CA THR A 220 -28.39 49.49 -33.87
C THR A 220 -28.87 50.42 -34.98
N ILE A 221 -29.36 51.62 -34.63
CA ILE A 221 -29.73 52.65 -35.61
C ILE A 221 -28.48 53.08 -36.38
N LEU A 222 -27.40 53.39 -35.67
CA LEU A 222 -26.13 53.77 -36.31
C LEU A 222 -25.49 52.61 -37.09
N PHE A 223 -25.64 51.36 -36.63
CA PHE A 223 -25.23 50.19 -37.38
C PHE A 223 -25.97 50.09 -38.72
N THR A 224 -27.29 50.30 -38.69
CA THR A 224 -28.14 50.25 -39.89
C THR A 224 -27.78 51.36 -40.88
N ILE A 225 -27.54 52.57 -40.39
CA ILE A 225 -27.05 53.71 -41.18
C ILE A 225 -25.67 53.39 -41.80
N ASN A 226 -24.73 52.86 -41.00
CA ASN A 226 -23.37 52.60 -41.47
C ASN A 226 -23.29 51.38 -42.43
N LYS A 227 -24.19 50.40 -42.35
CA LYS A 227 -24.17 49.20 -43.23
C LYS A 227 -24.79 49.45 -44.61
N SER A 228 -25.70 50.42 -44.74
CA SER A 228 -26.43 50.68 -45.99
C SER A 228 -25.86 51.81 -46.86
N LEU A 229 -24.96 52.65 -46.32
CA LEU A 229 -24.56 53.91 -46.96
C LEU A 229 -23.12 53.95 -47.49
N THR A 230 -22.29 52.91 -47.27
CA THR A 230 -20.86 52.91 -47.63
C THR A 230 -20.58 52.97 -49.12
N ASP A 231 -21.47 52.46 -49.99
CA ASP A 231 -21.14 52.33 -51.42
C ASP A 231 -21.70 53.45 -52.32
N LYS A 232 -22.63 54.29 -51.84
CA LYS A 232 -23.35 55.29 -52.69
C LYS A 232 -23.34 56.74 -52.20
N PHE A 233 -23.06 57.03 -50.92
CA PHE A 233 -23.12 58.39 -50.36
C PHE A 233 -21.76 59.05 -50.07
N GLU A 234 -20.64 58.35 -50.29
CA GLU A 234 -19.28 58.93 -50.15
C GLU A 234 -19.06 60.16 -51.05
N SER A 235 -19.83 60.34 -52.13
CA SER A 235 -19.65 61.49 -53.05
C SER A 235 -20.43 62.76 -52.67
N LEU A 236 -21.31 62.73 -51.66
CA LEU A 236 -22.23 63.84 -51.35
C LEU A 236 -21.96 64.52 -49.99
N CYS A 237 -21.19 63.89 -49.11
CA CYS A 237 -20.94 64.39 -47.75
C CYS A 237 -19.44 64.58 -47.48
N ASN A 238 -18.86 65.66 -48.00
CA ASN A 238 -17.44 66.02 -47.80
C ASN A 238 -17.06 66.37 -46.35
N ASP A 239 -18.02 66.50 -45.42
CA ASP A 239 -17.78 66.82 -44.00
C ASP A 239 -17.74 65.59 -43.07
N VAL A 240 -17.79 64.36 -43.60
CA VAL A 240 -17.85 63.10 -42.80
C VAL A 240 -16.49 62.37 -42.78
N ASN A 241 -15.40 63.11 -42.68
CA ASN A 241 -14.04 62.56 -42.49
C ASN A 241 -13.82 61.89 -41.10
N GLN A 242 -14.86 61.69 -40.30
CA GLN A 242 -14.80 60.96 -39.03
C GLN A 242 -15.33 59.54 -39.23
N LEU A 243 -14.47 58.68 -39.76
CA LEU A 243 -14.68 57.25 -39.85
C LEU A 243 -15.20 56.67 -38.51
N ASP A 244 -16.45 56.22 -38.58
CA ASP A 244 -17.14 55.21 -37.79
C ASP A 244 -17.66 55.56 -36.37
N GLN A 245 -18.63 56.49 -36.29
CA GLN A 245 -19.39 56.82 -35.06
C GLN A 245 -20.05 55.60 -34.37
N PHE A 246 -20.43 54.57 -35.14
CA PHE A 246 -20.92 53.30 -34.61
C PHE A 246 -19.84 52.61 -33.77
N LEU A 247 -18.62 52.47 -34.30
CA LEU A 247 -17.51 51.86 -33.57
C LEU A 247 -17.13 52.66 -32.33
N GLN A 248 -17.22 53.99 -32.38
CA GLN A 248 -17.02 54.83 -31.20
C GLN A 248 -18.03 54.48 -30.09
N ILE A 249 -19.33 54.47 -30.41
CA ILE A 249 -20.38 54.14 -29.42
C ILE A 249 -20.26 52.71 -28.90
N ILE A 250 -19.94 51.73 -29.76
CA ILE A 250 -19.70 50.35 -29.34
C ILE A 250 -18.50 50.26 -28.39
N THR A 251 -17.40 50.94 -28.71
CA THR A 251 -16.22 51.00 -27.83
C THR A 251 -16.58 51.62 -26.48
N LEU A 252 -17.41 52.67 -26.47
CA LEU A 252 -17.91 53.31 -25.26
C LEU A 252 -18.78 52.36 -24.42
N ILE A 253 -19.68 51.59 -25.04
CA ILE A 253 -20.48 50.57 -24.34
C ILE A 253 -19.57 49.50 -23.72
N ILE A 254 -18.59 49.00 -24.47
CA ILE A 254 -17.63 48.00 -23.98
C ILE A 254 -16.84 48.53 -22.77
N ILE A 255 -16.33 49.77 -22.84
CA ILE A 255 -15.64 50.42 -21.71
C ILE A 255 -16.56 50.48 -20.48
N ASP A 256 -17.83 50.87 -20.64
CA ASP A 256 -18.76 50.94 -19.52
C ASP A 256 -19.02 49.57 -18.89
N LEU A 257 -19.21 48.54 -19.70
CA LEU A 257 -19.42 47.17 -19.21
C LEU A 257 -18.18 46.64 -18.47
N ILE A 258 -16.98 46.94 -18.95
CA ILE A 258 -15.72 46.61 -18.26
C ILE A 258 -15.65 47.35 -16.91
N SER A 259 -15.92 48.65 -16.88
CA SER A 259 -15.91 49.44 -15.64
C SER A 259 -16.91 48.91 -14.60
N ILE A 260 -18.11 48.49 -15.04
CA ILE A 260 -19.12 47.90 -14.15
C ILE A 260 -18.63 46.56 -13.59
N ALA A 261 -18.03 45.71 -14.42
CA ALA A 261 -17.47 44.44 -13.97
C ALA A 261 -16.34 44.64 -12.95
N ILE A 262 -15.43 45.61 -13.17
CA ILE A 262 -14.36 45.94 -12.22
C ILE A 262 -14.94 46.40 -10.88
N LYS A 263 -15.91 47.32 -10.90
CA LYS A 263 -16.58 47.80 -9.67
C LYS A 263 -17.32 46.67 -8.94
N ARG A 264 -17.88 45.70 -9.67
CA ARG A 264 -18.51 44.50 -9.09
C ARG A 264 -17.48 43.57 -8.43
N TYR A 265 -16.32 43.37 -9.07
CA TYR A 265 -15.26 42.51 -8.56
C TYR A 265 -14.77 42.93 -7.17
N GLN A 266 -14.64 44.24 -6.94
CA GLN A 266 -14.22 44.80 -5.66
C GLN A 266 -15.15 44.46 -4.48
N ASN A 267 -16.42 44.13 -4.76
CA ASN A 267 -17.43 43.83 -3.76
C ASN A 267 -17.68 42.32 -3.57
N ILE A 268 -16.94 41.46 -4.27
CA ILE A 268 -17.11 40.00 -4.23
C ILE A 268 -15.99 39.38 -3.38
N ASN A 269 -16.36 38.47 -2.47
CA ASN A 269 -15.42 37.78 -1.57
C ASN A 269 -15.05 36.35 -2.04
N SER A 270 -15.65 35.81 -3.11
CA SER A 270 -15.48 34.39 -3.51
C SER A 270 -15.32 34.19 -5.01
N PHE A 271 -14.44 33.27 -5.39
CA PHE A 271 -14.34 32.73 -6.75
C PHE A 271 -15.67 32.06 -7.15
N GLY A 272 -16.18 32.37 -8.35
CA GLY A 272 -17.40 31.73 -8.90
C GLY A 272 -18.62 32.64 -9.06
N ASN A 273 -18.59 33.88 -8.58
CA ASN A 273 -19.65 34.84 -8.89
C ASN A 273 -19.54 35.30 -10.36
N SER A 274 -20.69 35.49 -11.01
CA SER A 274 -20.73 35.98 -12.39
C SER A 274 -20.37 37.47 -12.47
N PRO A 275 -19.61 37.90 -13.50
CA PRO A 275 -19.40 39.31 -13.80
C PRO A 275 -20.65 40.00 -14.34
N PHE A 276 -21.66 39.23 -14.78
CA PHE A 276 -22.90 39.77 -15.29
C PHE A 276 -23.87 40.06 -14.13
N MET A 277 -24.31 41.31 -14.01
CA MET A 277 -25.29 41.73 -13.00
C MET A 277 -26.64 41.01 -13.14
N CYS A 278 -27.03 40.68 -14.37
CA CYS A 278 -28.21 39.91 -14.69
C CYS A 278 -28.07 39.30 -16.10
N LYS A 279 -29.06 38.50 -16.52
CA LYS A 279 -29.09 37.92 -17.87
C LYS A 279 -29.00 38.98 -18.99
N CYS A 280 -29.57 40.17 -18.81
CA CYS A 280 -29.52 41.22 -19.84
C CYS A 280 -28.10 41.76 -20.09
N PHE A 281 -27.27 41.84 -19.05
CA PHE A 281 -25.84 42.16 -19.21
C PHE A 281 -25.10 41.06 -19.96
N LYS A 282 -25.45 39.79 -19.75
CA LYS A 282 -24.92 38.68 -20.54
C LYS A 282 -25.39 38.77 -22.01
N ASP A 283 -26.67 39.06 -22.23
CA ASP A 283 -27.27 39.16 -23.57
C ASP A 283 -26.63 40.30 -24.38
N ILE A 284 -26.37 41.47 -23.78
CA ILE A 284 -25.68 42.57 -24.50
C ILE A 284 -24.24 42.19 -24.90
N TRP A 285 -23.51 41.43 -24.08
CA TRP A 285 -22.20 40.90 -24.47
C TRP A 285 -22.29 39.93 -25.67
N ILE A 286 -23.27 39.01 -25.67
CA ILE A 286 -23.51 38.11 -26.80
C ILE A 286 -23.79 38.91 -28.08
N MET A 287 -24.63 39.94 -27.98
CA MET A 287 -25.01 40.79 -29.10
C MET A 287 -23.82 41.62 -29.63
N LEU A 288 -22.97 42.14 -28.73
CA LEU A 288 -21.72 42.83 -29.08
C LEU A 288 -20.72 41.92 -29.79
N ILE A 289 -20.56 40.66 -29.34
CA ILE A 289 -19.70 39.67 -29.99
C ILE A 289 -20.16 39.44 -31.43
N LYS A 290 -21.45 39.10 -31.61
CA LYS A 290 -21.97 38.73 -32.94
C LYS A 290 -22.03 39.91 -33.92
N ILE A 291 -22.36 41.13 -33.46
CA ILE A 291 -22.42 42.30 -34.35
C ILE A 291 -21.03 42.72 -34.87
N LEU A 292 -20.01 42.70 -34.02
CA LEU A 292 -18.65 43.08 -34.40
C LEU A 292 -17.99 42.03 -35.29
N ASP A 293 -18.14 40.75 -34.93
CA ASP A 293 -17.57 39.66 -35.73
C ASP A 293 -18.27 39.47 -37.07
N SER A 294 -19.54 39.90 -37.22
CA SER A 294 -20.22 39.92 -38.52
C SER A 294 -19.67 40.97 -39.49
N LYS A 295 -19.04 42.04 -38.98
CA LYS A 295 -18.44 43.13 -39.77
C LYS A 295 -16.96 42.90 -40.10
N SER A 296 -16.28 41.95 -39.43
CA SER A 296 -14.84 41.78 -39.58
C SER A 296 -14.47 40.98 -40.84
N VAL A 297 -14.20 41.67 -41.96
CA VAL A 297 -13.67 41.03 -43.19
C VAL A 297 -12.17 40.69 -43.03
N ASP A 298 -11.39 41.57 -42.39
CA ASP A 298 -9.94 41.42 -42.17
C ASP A 298 -9.54 41.33 -40.67
N GLY A 299 -10.47 41.07 -39.76
CA GLY A 299 -10.21 40.99 -38.31
C GLY A 299 -9.93 42.32 -37.57
N LYS A 300 -9.69 43.42 -38.30
CA LYS A 300 -9.48 44.78 -37.72
C LYS A 300 -10.59 45.26 -36.79
N TYR A 301 -11.83 44.87 -37.07
CA TYR A 301 -13.03 45.26 -36.31
C TYR A 301 -13.65 44.09 -35.53
N SER A 302 -12.90 43.02 -35.29
CA SER A 302 -13.39 41.90 -34.47
C SER A 302 -13.65 42.34 -33.03
N PHE A 303 -14.51 41.60 -32.33
CA PHE A 303 -14.82 41.86 -30.93
C PHE A 303 -13.56 41.95 -30.06
N TRP A 304 -12.63 40.99 -30.21
CA TRP A 304 -11.41 40.94 -29.40
C TRP A 304 -10.48 42.13 -29.64
N THR A 305 -10.39 42.66 -30.87
CA THR A 305 -9.58 43.86 -31.16
C THR A 305 -10.14 45.09 -30.45
N ILE A 306 -11.45 45.30 -30.51
CA ILE A 306 -12.11 46.45 -29.88
C ILE A 306 -12.07 46.33 -28.35
N TYR A 307 -12.32 45.13 -27.82
CA TYR A 307 -12.20 44.84 -26.39
C TYR A 307 -10.78 45.05 -25.86
N HIS A 308 -9.76 44.62 -26.62
CA HIS A 308 -8.35 44.89 -26.31
C HIS A 308 -8.04 46.39 -26.25
N ASN A 309 -8.47 47.15 -27.26
CA ASN A 309 -8.28 48.60 -27.31
C ASN A 309 -9.00 49.31 -26.15
N ALA A 310 -10.20 48.86 -25.78
CA ALA A 310 -10.93 49.37 -24.62
C ALA A 310 -10.13 49.17 -23.31
N ILE A 311 -9.57 47.97 -23.08
CA ILE A 311 -8.71 47.69 -21.92
C ILE A 311 -7.46 48.57 -21.93
N GLN A 312 -6.79 48.71 -23.08
CA GLN A 312 -5.61 49.59 -23.18
C GLN A 312 -5.94 51.05 -22.90
N ASN A 313 -7.10 51.55 -23.35
CA ASN A 313 -7.53 52.93 -23.10
C ASN A 313 -7.76 53.17 -21.61
N ILE A 314 -8.42 52.22 -20.93
CA ILE A 314 -8.58 52.25 -19.47
C ILE A 314 -7.20 52.27 -18.81
N GLN A 315 -6.27 51.41 -19.22
CA GLN A 315 -4.90 51.35 -18.69
C GLN A 315 -4.04 52.61 -18.95
N LYS A 316 -4.28 53.36 -20.02
CA LYS A 316 -3.52 54.59 -20.35
C LYS A 316 -3.98 55.77 -19.48
N GLN A 317 -5.29 55.87 -19.23
CA GLN A 317 -5.86 56.93 -18.38
C GLN A 317 -5.36 56.88 -16.93
N THR A 318 -4.92 55.72 -16.45
CA THR A 318 -4.34 55.56 -15.10
C THR A 318 -2.87 55.95 -15.01
N ARG A 319 -2.16 56.12 -16.15
CA ARG A 319 -0.71 56.39 -16.20
C ARG A 319 -0.36 57.84 -16.50
N THR A 320 -1.28 58.61 -17.09
CA THR A 320 -1.04 60.02 -17.40
C THR A 320 -1.31 60.87 -16.17
N GLU A 321 -0.24 61.41 -15.58
CA GLU A 321 -0.33 62.62 -14.76
C GLU A 321 -1.03 63.72 -15.56
N LYS A 322 -1.93 64.43 -14.88
CA LYS A 322 -2.73 65.56 -15.38
C LYS A 322 -1.89 66.43 -16.32
N THR A 323 -2.13 66.32 -17.61
CA THR A 323 -1.69 67.31 -18.59
C THR A 323 -2.93 67.82 -19.28
N ASP A 324 -3.20 69.11 -19.09
CA ASP A 324 -4.25 69.86 -19.75
C ASP A 324 -4.01 69.80 -21.26
N PHE A 325 -4.68 68.87 -21.93
CA PHE A 325 -4.81 68.90 -23.38
C PHE A 325 -6.18 69.50 -23.71
N ASP A 326 -6.16 70.61 -24.44
CA ASP A 326 -7.33 71.18 -25.11
C ASP A 326 -7.93 70.14 -26.06
N ILE A 327 -8.93 69.41 -25.58
CA ILE A 327 -9.70 68.46 -26.39
C ILE A 327 -10.81 69.27 -27.09
N PRO A 328 -10.93 69.21 -28.44
CA PRO A 328 -12.00 69.88 -29.16
C PRO A 328 -13.38 69.40 -28.72
N ILE A 329 -14.29 70.35 -28.51
CA ILE A 329 -15.69 70.22 -28.04
C ILE A 329 -16.52 69.24 -28.90
N ASP A 330 -16.06 68.88 -30.10
CA ASP A 330 -16.77 68.01 -31.03
C ASP A 330 -16.51 66.51 -30.86
N SER A 331 -15.47 66.11 -30.10
CA SER A 331 -15.22 64.69 -29.80
C SER A 331 -16.12 64.22 -28.65
N PHE A 332 -16.67 63.00 -28.73
CA PHE A 332 -17.43 62.35 -27.66
C PHE A 332 -16.50 62.04 -26.44
N SER A 333 -15.96 63.06 -25.77
CA SER A 333 -15.04 62.91 -24.65
C SER A 333 -15.81 62.77 -23.33
N LEU A 334 -16.32 61.56 -23.09
CA LEU A 334 -16.83 61.18 -21.77
C LEU A 334 -15.64 60.64 -20.95
N ILE A 335 -15.06 61.51 -20.12
CA ILE A 335 -13.96 61.18 -19.21
C ILE A 335 -14.47 60.16 -18.17
N SER A 336 -13.87 58.97 -18.14
CA SER A 336 -14.06 57.96 -17.09
C SER A 336 -13.26 58.35 -15.84
N GLU A 337 -13.78 58.01 -14.64
CA GLU A 337 -13.04 58.18 -13.39
C GLU A 337 -11.70 57.43 -13.44
N PRO A 338 -10.58 58.04 -13.03
CA PRO A 338 -9.29 57.35 -12.97
C PRO A 338 -9.35 56.25 -11.91
N MET A 339 -9.10 55.01 -12.33
CA MET A 339 -9.01 53.85 -11.46
C MET A 339 -7.53 53.49 -11.23
N ASP A 340 -7.19 52.81 -10.15
CA ASP A 340 -5.81 52.37 -9.92
C ASP A 340 -5.46 51.17 -10.82
N TYR A 341 -4.32 51.25 -11.54
CA TYR A 341 -3.91 50.34 -12.61
C TYR A 341 -3.79 48.88 -12.16
N LEU A 342 -3.28 48.65 -10.95
CA LEU A 342 -3.06 47.32 -10.38
C LEU A 342 -4.36 46.63 -9.96
N HIS A 343 -5.44 47.39 -9.78
CA HIS A 343 -6.76 46.88 -9.42
C HIS A 343 -7.60 46.43 -10.64
N ILE A 344 -7.06 46.51 -11.86
CA ILE A 344 -7.81 46.26 -13.10
C ILE A 344 -7.50 44.90 -13.72
N VAL A 345 -6.27 44.41 -13.56
CA VAL A 345 -5.80 43.25 -14.34
C VAL A 345 -6.52 41.95 -13.98
N GLU A 346 -6.60 41.64 -12.70
CA GLU A 346 -7.29 40.46 -12.19
C GLU A 346 -8.80 40.47 -12.53
N PRO A 347 -9.57 41.56 -12.28
CA PRO A 347 -10.97 41.63 -12.72
C PRO A 347 -11.16 41.51 -14.24
N CYS A 348 -10.24 42.05 -15.05
CA CYS A 348 -10.32 41.93 -16.50
C CYS A 348 -10.06 40.50 -16.97
N LEU A 349 -9.14 39.75 -16.35
CA LEU A 349 -8.94 38.32 -16.63
C LEU A 349 -10.16 37.50 -16.19
N TRP A 350 -10.71 37.79 -15.01
CA TRP A 350 -11.98 37.23 -14.55
C TRP A 350 -13.10 37.49 -15.57
N LEU A 351 -13.37 38.74 -15.94
CA LEU A 351 -14.39 39.09 -16.93
C LEU A 351 -14.17 38.35 -18.27
N THR A 352 -12.93 38.32 -18.75
CA THR A 352 -12.57 37.65 -20.02
C THR A 352 -12.88 36.16 -19.97
N SER A 353 -12.64 35.49 -18.83
CA SER A 353 -12.97 34.06 -18.64
C SER A 353 -14.46 33.74 -18.76
N TYR A 354 -15.34 34.71 -18.47
CA TYR A 354 -16.80 34.56 -18.64
C TYR A 354 -17.30 35.05 -19.99
N ILE A 355 -16.60 35.99 -20.63
CA ILE A 355 -16.94 36.47 -21.98
C ILE A 355 -16.58 35.40 -23.03
N ALA A 356 -15.42 34.74 -22.91
CA ALA A 356 -14.96 33.79 -23.91
C ALA A 356 -15.97 32.65 -24.21
N PRO A 357 -16.63 32.01 -23.22
CA PRO A 357 -17.67 31.01 -23.47
C PRO A 357 -18.94 31.55 -24.15
N LEU A 358 -19.16 32.88 -24.18
CA LEU A 358 -20.34 33.48 -24.82
C LEU A 358 -20.32 33.32 -26.34
N TYR A 359 -19.17 33.00 -26.93
CA TYR A 359 -19.05 32.68 -28.35
C TYR A 359 -19.93 31.49 -28.77
N LYS A 360 -20.23 30.56 -27.84
CA LYS A 360 -21.09 29.38 -28.04
C LYS A 360 -22.59 29.69 -28.18
N TYR A 361 -22.99 30.95 -27.99
CA TYR A 361 -24.39 31.35 -28.15
C TYR A 361 -24.61 31.85 -29.57
N ASP A 362 -25.71 31.48 -30.23
CA ASP A 362 -26.07 32.01 -31.54
C ASP A 362 -26.72 33.42 -31.46
N VAL A 363 -27.11 33.96 -32.62
CA VAL A 363 -27.83 35.24 -32.74
C VAL A 363 -29.24 35.23 -32.12
N CYS A 364 -29.76 34.07 -31.74
CA CYS A 364 -31.03 33.90 -31.03
C CYS A 364 -30.84 33.66 -29.52
N GLY A 365 -29.60 33.56 -29.04
CA GLY A 365 -29.28 33.26 -27.65
C GLY A 365 -29.39 31.78 -27.27
N ASN A 366 -29.38 30.87 -28.24
CA ASN A 366 -29.31 29.42 -28.01
C ASN A 366 -27.85 28.98 -27.86
N TYR A 367 -27.58 28.04 -26.96
CA TYR A 367 -26.23 27.56 -26.66
C TYR A 367 -25.88 26.31 -27.48
N TYR A 368 -24.71 26.31 -28.13
CA TYR A 368 -24.16 25.18 -28.89
C TYR A 368 -22.77 24.80 -28.37
N GLU A 369 -22.60 23.54 -27.97
CA GLU A 369 -21.32 23.08 -27.42
C GLU A 369 -20.19 23.00 -28.47
N GLN A 370 -20.55 22.82 -29.75
CA GLN A 370 -19.65 22.50 -30.85
C GLN A 370 -19.12 23.72 -31.64
N GLU A 371 -19.54 24.95 -31.33
CA GLU A 371 -19.00 26.13 -32.01
C GLU A 371 -17.52 26.36 -31.66
N MET A 372 -16.68 26.55 -32.68
CA MET A 372 -15.27 26.92 -32.53
C MET A 372 -15.16 28.30 -31.87
N LEU A 373 -14.52 28.35 -30.72
CA LEU A 373 -14.31 29.58 -29.97
C LEU A 373 -13.19 30.41 -30.61
N LYS A 374 -13.44 31.68 -30.91
CA LYS A 374 -12.36 32.59 -31.32
C LYS A 374 -11.57 33.04 -30.10
N SER A 375 -10.24 32.93 -30.17
CA SER A 375 -9.36 33.34 -29.08
C SER A 375 -9.08 34.84 -29.04
N GLY A 376 -8.88 35.35 -27.82
CA GLY A 376 -8.53 36.74 -27.53
C GLY A 376 -7.13 36.89 -26.98
N TYR A 377 -6.14 36.16 -27.50
CA TYR A 377 -4.79 36.09 -26.93
C TYR A 377 -4.07 37.45 -26.81
N SER A 378 -4.36 38.40 -27.69
CA SER A 378 -3.85 39.78 -27.61
C SER A 378 -4.20 40.46 -26.28
N VAL A 379 -5.40 40.22 -25.76
CA VAL A 379 -5.87 40.73 -24.46
C VAL A 379 -5.06 40.12 -23.33
N ILE A 380 -4.95 38.79 -23.31
CA ILE A 380 -4.19 38.07 -22.27
C ILE A 380 -2.73 38.53 -22.27
N LYS A 381 -2.09 38.63 -23.45
CA LYS A 381 -0.70 39.07 -23.59
C LYS A 381 -0.48 40.47 -22.99
N CYS A 382 -1.39 41.41 -23.24
CA CYS A 382 -1.34 42.74 -22.66
C CYS A 382 -1.46 42.71 -21.13
N LEU A 383 -2.42 41.94 -20.61
CA LEU A 383 -2.65 41.79 -19.17
C LEU A 383 -1.50 41.06 -18.45
N ILE A 384 -0.95 40.00 -19.02
CA ILE A 384 0.22 39.29 -18.47
C ILE A 384 1.43 40.22 -18.42
N ASN A 385 1.74 40.91 -19.53
CA ASN A 385 2.88 41.84 -19.54
C ASN A 385 2.71 42.93 -18.47
N SER A 386 1.48 43.40 -18.23
CA SER A 386 1.22 44.33 -17.13
C SER A 386 1.48 43.74 -15.73
N LEU A 387 1.09 42.49 -15.50
CA LEU A 387 1.32 41.80 -14.22
C LEU A 387 2.81 41.57 -13.95
N LEU A 388 3.56 41.19 -14.99
CA LEU A 388 4.96 40.79 -14.84
C LEU A 388 5.92 41.98 -14.69
N ILE A 389 5.53 43.19 -15.12
CA ILE A 389 6.33 44.43 -14.98
C ILE A 389 6.29 44.97 -13.55
N ASP A 390 5.20 44.80 -12.81
CA ASP A 390 5.09 45.32 -11.45
C ASP A 390 6.14 44.68 -10.54
N ASN A 391 6.74 45.47 -9.64
CA ASN A 391 7.78 45.08 -8.69
C ASN A 391 7.35 45.02 -7.22
N SER A 392 6.04 45.12 -6.94
CA SER A 392 5.50 45.12 -5.58
C SER A 392 5.71 43.81 -4.79
N ASP A 393 5.70 43.91 -3.45
CA ASP A 393 5.78 42.75 -2.53
C ASP A 393 4.52 41.86 -2.56
N ARG A 394 3.45 42.30 -3.22
CA ARG A 394 2.13 41.60 -3.28
C ARG A 394 1.97 40.73 -4.52
N LYS A 395 3.02 40.49 -5.30
CA LYS A 395 2.99 39.77 -6.59
C LYS A 395 2.29 38.41 -6.53
N GLU A 396 2.61 37.56 -5.54
CA GLU A 396 2.04 36.21 -5.48
C GLU A 396 0.52 36.24 -5.26
N LYS A 397 0.04 37.18 -4.44
CA LYS A 397 -1.39 37.39 -4.17
C LYS A 397 -2.16 37.79 -5.44
N LEU A 398 -1.51 38.47 -6.38
CA LEU A 398 -2.11 38.90 -7.66
C LEU A 398 -1.93 37.85 -8.77
N LEU A 399 -0.77 37.18 -8.83
CA LEU A 399 -0.46 36.20 -9.87
C LEU A 399 -1.31 34.94 -9.77
N ARG A 400 -1.58 34.45 -8.56
CA ARG A 400 -2.37 33.24 -8.34
C ARG A 400 -3.78 33.31 -8.94
N PRO A 401 -4.64 34.28 -8.59
CA PRO A 401 -5.97 34.39 -9.20
C PRO A 401 -5.90 34.72 -10.70
N ALA A 402 -4.93 35.53 -11.14
CA ALA A 402 -4.73 35.82 -12.56
C ALA A 402 -4.44 34.56 -13.39
N LEU A 403 -3.52 33.71 -12.94
CA LEU A 403 -3.17 32.46 -13.62
C LEU A 403 -4.31 31.44 -13.59
N PHE A 404 -5.11 31.42 -12.53
CA PHE A 404 -6.31 30.60 -12.48
C PHE A 404 -7.29 30.95 -13.61
N TYR A 405 -7.57 32.24 -13.84
CA TYR A 405 -8.44 32.66 -14.96
C TYR A 405 -7.81 32.41 -16.32
N ILE A 406 -6.49 32.57 -16.45
CA ILE A 406 -5.75 32.23 -17.67
C ILE A 406 -5.85 30.73 -17.97
N LEU A 407 -5.74 29.87 -16.94
CA LEU A 407 -5.90 28.43 -17.07
C LEU A 407 -7.31 28.08 -17.61
N GLN A 408 -8.37 28.69 -17.06
CA GLN A 408 -9.73 28.51 -17.57
C GLN A 408 -9.85 28.89 -19.05
N LEU A 409 -9.27 30.02 -19.47
CA LEU A 409 -9.27 30.46 -20.87
C LEU A 409 -8.51 29.51 -21.80
N ILE A 410 -7.35 29.02 -21.36
CA ILE A 410 -6.51 28.13 -22.15
C ILE A 410 -7.14 26.74 -22.32
N THR A 411 -7.99 26.30 -21.40
CA THR A 411 -8.71 25.03 -21.57
C THR A 411 -9.71 25.06 -22.73
N ILE A 412 -10.23 26.23 -23.08
CA ILE A 412 -11.23 26.39 -24.14
C ILE A 412 -10.66 26.90 -25.47
N TRP A 413 -9.50 27.59 -25.46
CA TRP A 413 -8.85 28.11 -26.67
C TRP A 413 -7.78 27.17 -27.25
N GLU A 414 -7.38 27.43 -28.49
CA GLU A 414 -6.28 26.77 -29.19
C GLU A 414 -4.90 27.13 -28.60
N PRO A 415 -3.84 26.33 -28.78
CA PRO A 415 -2.53 26.60 -28.19
C PRO A 415 -1.88 27.90 -28.71
N SER A 416 -1.18 28.65 -27.84
CA SER A 416 -0.54 29.92 -28.25
C SER A 416 0.73 30.28 -27.48
N CYS A 417 1.79 30.57 -28.25
CA CYS A 417 3.08 31.08 -27.74
C CYS A 417 2.96 32.43 -27.00
N GLU A 418 1.93 33.23 -27.28
CA GLU A 418 1.82 34.60 -26.76
C GLU A 418 1.71 34.66 -25.23
N VAL A 419 1.17 33.58 -24.63
CA VAL A 419 0.96 33.46 -23.18
C VAL A 419 2.13 32.73 -22.52
N LEU A 420 2.62 31.64 -23.14
CA LEU A 420 3.66 30.82 -22.53
C LEU A 420 5.02 31.50 -22.47
N LEU A 421 5.41 32.25 -23.51
CA LEU A 421 6.77 32.82 -23.56
C LEU A 421 7.03 33.83 -22.42
N PRO A 422 6.15 34.82 -22.13
CA PRO A 422 6.36 35.74 -21.01
C PRO A 422 6.37 35.05 -19.65
N LEU A 423 5.46 34.09 -19.43
CA LEU A 423 5.39 33.35 -18.16
C LEU A 423 6.63 32.46 -17.95
N THR A 424 7.06 31.78 -19.01
CA THR A 424 8.26 30.93 -18.99
C THR A 424 9.50 31.77 -18.67
N ASP A 425 9.68 32.92 -19.32
CA ASP A 425 10.81 33.82 -19.04
C ASP A 425 10.81 34.33 -17.59
N PHE A 426 9.63 34.62 -17.04
CA PHE A 426 9.47 35.07 -15.66
C PHE A 426 9.85 33.99 -14.65
N TYR A 427 9.24 32.80 -14.74
CA TYR A 427 9.48 31.72 -13.78
C TYR A 427 10.89 31.13 -13.89
N ILE A 428 11.49 31.08 -15.08
CA ILE A 428 12.89 30.67 -15.26
C ILE A 428 13.85 31.63 -14.53
N LYS A 429 13.58 32.94 -14.54
CA LYS A 429 14.41 33.91 -13.82
C LYS A 429 14.32 33.71 -12.30
N LYS A 430 13.13 33.38 -11.81
CA LYS A 430 12.76 33.27 -10.39
C LYS A 430 12.71 31.83 -9.86
N ILE A 431 13.31 30.87 -10.58
CA ILE A 431 13.13 29.44 -10.30
C ILE A 431 13.51 29.01 -8.87
N ASN A 432 14.41 29.75 -8.20
CA ASN A 432 14.85 29.51 -6.82
C ASN A 432 13.87 30.01 -5.73
N GLU A 433 12.82 30.75 -6.09
CA GLU A 433 11.81 31.27 -5.15
C GLU A 433 10.83 30.16 -4.72
N THR A 434 10.23 30.31 -3.54
CA THR A 434 9.22 29.38 -2.99
C THR A 434 7.79 29.75 -3.37
N PHE A 435 7.55 30.96 -3.91
CA PHE A 435 6.21 31.43 -4.31
C PHE A 435 5.15 31.33 -3.18
N ILE A 436 5.55 31.59 -1.94
CA ILE A 436 4.67 31.58 -0.75
C ILE A 436 4.12 32.99 -0.50
N ILE A 437 2.86 33.10 -0.06
CA ILE A 437 2.26 34.36 0.38
C ILE A 437 2.70 34.64 1.83
N PRO A 438 3.37 35.76 2.13
CA PRO A 438 3.81 36.08 3.50
C PRO A 438 2.61 36.17 4.46
N GLY A 439 2.64 35.42 5.56
CA GLY A 439 1.62 35.45 6.62
C GLY A 439 0.62 34.27 6.66
N ASN A 440 0.81 33.24 5.83
CA ASN A 440 -0.01 32.01 5.79
C ASN A 440 0.75 30.79 6.34
N ASP A 441 1.58 31.02 7.37
CA ASP A 441 2.78 30.23 7.70
C ASP A 441 2.56 28.77 8.16
N VAL A 442 1.32 28.30 8.35
CA VAL A 442 1.06 26.94 8.90
C VAL A 442 0.79 25.90 7.80
N LYS A 443 0.30 26.30 6.62
CA LYS A 443 0.02 25.37 5.50
C LYS A 443 1.20 25.20 4.53
N ASP A 444 2.16 26.12 4.54
CA ASP A 444 3.22 26.20 3.53
C ASP A 444 4.59 25.61 3.98
N LEU A 445 4.64 24.97 5.16
CA LEU A 445 5.87 24.40 5.75
C LEU A 445 6.46 23.19 4.97
N GLY A 446 5.71 22.60 4.05
CA GLY A 446 6.08 21.41 3.27
C GLY A 446 6.19 21.65 1.77
N TYR A 447 6.94 22.67 1.33
CA TYR A 447 7.08 23.00 -0.11
C TYR A 447 7.71 21.85 -0.95
N LEU A 448 8.65 21.11 -0.38
CA LEU A 448 9.33 20.01 -1.06
C LEU A 448 8.51 18.71 -0.96
N PHE A 449 8.40 17.97 -2.07
CA PHE A 449 7.68 16.69 -2.07
C PHE A 449 8.37 15.66 -1.16
N SER A 450 7.59 14.98 -0.32
CA SER A 450 8.07 14.01 0.68
C SER A 450 8.75 12.80 0.03
N ASP A 451 8.24 12.35 -1.11
CA ASP A 451 8.65 11.13 -1.80
C ASP A 451 8.43 11.28 -3.32
N SER A 452 8.94 10.32 -4.10
CA SER A 452 8.82 10.34 -5.56
C SER A 452 7.38 10.16 -6.03
N LEU A 453 6.55 9.47 -5.24
CA LEU A 453 5.19 9.13 -5.64
C LEU A 453 4.27 10.35 -5.53
N SER A 454 4.25 11.04 -4.38
CA SER A 454 3.49 12.27 -4.19
C SER A 454 3.82 13.32 -5.24
N TRP A 455 5.10 13.40 -5.64
CA TRP A 455 5.51 14.27 -6.75
C TRP A 455 4.94 13.79 -8.09
N PHE A 456 4.96 12.48 -8.36
CA PHE A 456 4.35 11.92 -9.56
C PHE A 456 2.83 12.16 -9.58
N GLU A 457 2.10 11.93 -8.50
CA GLU A 457 0.66 12.16 -8.41
C GLU A 457 0.29 13.62 -8.69
N TYR A 458 1.08 14.56 -8.19
CA TYR A 458 0.94 15.97 -8.55
C TYR A 458 1.12 16.18 -10.07
N ILE A 459 2.22 15.69 -10.65
CA ILE A 459 2.48 15.82 -12.09
C ILE A 459 1.36 15.13 -12.89
N ASP A 460 0.87 13.98 -12.44
CA ASP A 460 -0.19 13.22 -13.08
C ASP A 460 -1.56 13.92 -13.03
N ASN A 461 -1.78 14.75 -12.00
CA ASN A 461 -2.99 15.57 -11.88
C ASN A 461 -2.95 16.89 -12.67
N LEU A 462 -1.87 17.21 -13.39
CA LEU A 462 -1.77 18.44 -14.22
C LEU A 462 -2.89 18.59 -15.28
N SER A 463 -3.58 17.51 -15.64
CA SER A 463 -4.74 17.53 -16.56
C SER A 463 -6.05 18.00 -15.91
N ASN A 464 -6.15 17.95 -14.58
CA ASN A 464 -7.38 18.28 -13.86
C ASN A 464 -7.52 19.81 -13.66
N THR A 465 -8.72 20.33 -13.86
CA THR A 465 -8.99 21.78 -13.93
C THR A 465 -10.03 22.27 -12.91
N GLN A 466 -10.65 21.39 -12.11
CA GLN A 466 -11.95 21.72 -11.50
C GLN A 466 -12.00 21.91 -9.96
N THR A 467 -10.99 21.55 -9.14
CA THR A 467 -11.17 21.65 -7.66
C THR A 467 -9.94 21.88 -6.78
N THR A 468 -8.70 21.59 -7.22
CA THR A 468 -7.50 21.65 -6.35
C THR A 468 -6.71 22.96 -6.44
N LEU A 469 -7.01 23.78 -7.45
CA LEU A 469 -6.24 24.97 -7.84
C LEU A 469 -6.40 26.14 -6.86
N GLU A 470 -7.43 26.13 -6.02
CA GLU A 470 -7.67 27.17 -5.01
C GLU A 470 -6.63 27.16 -3.89
N ASN A 471 -5.75 26.16 -3.79
CA ASN A 471 -4.68 26.09 -2.78
C ASN A 471 -3.26 26.12 -3.37
N GLU A 472 -3.11 26.10 -4.69
CA GLU A 472 -1.81 26.06 -5.35
C GLU A 472 -1.15 27.44 -5.46
N ASN A 473 0.19 27.46 -5.55
CA ASN A 473 0.94 28.67 -5.83
C ASN A 473 0.97 28.98 -7.33
N SER A 474 1.41 30.18 -7.66
CA SER A 474 1.45 30.68 -9.03
C SER A 474 2.36 29.84 -9.95
N PHE A 475 3.44 29.26 -9.43
CA PHE A 475 4.32 28.39 -10.21
C PHE A 475 3.65 27.08 -10.63
N TYR A 476 2.92 26.44 -9.72
CA TYR A 476 2.19 25.21 -10.01
C TYR A 476 1.01 25.44 -10.97
N LEU A 477 0.29 26.56 -10.84
CA LEU A 477 -0.70 26.99 -11.83
C LEU A 477 -0.08 27.21 -13.22
N PHE A 478 1.14 27.77 -13.28
CA PHE A 478 1.90 27.87 -14.52
C PHE A 478 2.24 26.49 -15.12
N LEU A 479 2.56 25.48 -14.31
CA LEU A 479 2.80 24.12 -14.81
C LEU A 479 1.53 23.50 -15.42
N HIS A 480 0.35 23.73 -14.83
CA HIS A 480 -0.92 23.34 -15.42
C HIS A 480 -1.14 23.99 -16.79
N ILE A 481 -0.91 25.31 -16.87
CA ILE A 481 -1.01 26.07 -18.13
C ILE A 481 -0.05 25.50 -19.19
N LEU A 482 1.21 25.28 -18.81
CA LEU A 482 2.24 24.73 -19.68
C LEU A 482 1.85 23.35 -20.21
N TYR A 483 1.45 22.44 -19.33
CA TYR A 483 1.06 21.08 -19.69
C TYR A 483 -0.14 21.07 -20.64
N ILE A 484 -1.22 21.80 -20.34
CA ILE A 484 -2.43 21.81 -21.16
C ILE A 484 -2.14 22.34 -22.57
N GLN A 485 -1.36 23.42 -22.69
CA GLN A 485 -1.01 23.97 -24.00
C GLN A 485 -0.12 23.02 -24.81
N LEU A 486 0.90 22.43 -24.19
CA LEU A 486 1.78 21.48 -24.88
C LEU A 486 1.04 20.20 -25.29
N ASN A 487 0.12 19.72 -24.44
CA ASN A 487 -0.68 18.54 -24.75
C ASN A 487 -1.65 18.79 -25.92
N LYS A 488 -2.21 20.00 -26.04
CA LYS A 488 -3.02 20.40 -27.19
C LYS A 488 -2.19 20.63 -28.47
N ASP A 489 -0.94 21.06 -28.34
CA ASP A 489 0.02 21.26 -29.47
C ASP A 489 0.82 19.99 -29.80
N ALA A 490 0.49 18.83 -29.20
CA ALA A 490 1.31 17.63 -29.32
C ALA A 490 1.49 17.15 -30.77
N SER A 491 0.53 17.43 -31.66
CA SER A 491 0.60 17.10 -33.10
C SER A 491 1.55 18.00 -33.91
N GLU A 492 1.58 19.30 -33.63
CA GLU A 492 2.36 20.27 -34.40
C GLU A 492 3.76 20.50 -33.81
N GLY A 493 3.87 20.44 -32.48
CA GLY A 493 5.11 20.60 -31.70
C GLY A 493 5.77 21.98 -31.88
N THR A 494 5.04 22.99 -32.32
CA THR A 494 5.57 24.33 -32.62
C THR A 494 5.89 25.11 -31.36
N LEU A 495 5.05 24.98 -30.32
CA LEU A 495 5.21 25.63 -29.02
C LEU A 495 6.47 25.11 -28.32
N TRP A 496 6.64 23.79 -28.29
CA TRP A 496 7.80 23.18 -27.64
C TRP A 496 9.12 23.64 -28.30
N ARG A 497 9.20 23.67 -29.64
CA ARG A 497 10.41 24.14 -30.34
C ARG A 497 10.79 25.57 -29.94
N SER A 498 9.80 26.44 -29.74
CA SER A 498 10.01 27.83 -29.34
C SER A 498 10.43 27.98 -27.87
N LEU A 499 9.91 27.12 -26.98
CA LEU A 499 10.22 27.14 -25.55
C LEU A 499 11.55 26.44 -25.21
N LYS A 500 11.92 25.40 -25.95
CA LYS A 500 13.09 24.55 -25.71
C LYS A 500 14.38 25.35 -25.49
N GLY A 501 14.70 26.27 -26.40
CA GLY A 501 15.91 27.09 -26.31
C GLY A 501 15.94 27.97 -25.05
N ARG A 502 14.80 28.51 -24.65
CA ARG A 502 14.67 29.40 -23.48
C ARG A 502 14.80 28.61 -22.18
N ILE A 503 14.10 27.49 -22.07
CA ILE A 503 14.16 26.58 -20.92
C ILE A 503 15.59 26.05 -20.74
N TYR A 504 16.21 25.55 -21.81
CA TYR A 504 17.54 24.95 -21.71
C TYR A 504 18.67 25.97 -21.47
N SER A 505 18.47 27.24 -21.84
CA SER A 505 19.46 28.31 -21.59
C SER A 505 19.77 28.54 -20.10
N LYS A 506 18.82 28.24 -19.19
CA LYS A 506 19.02 28.32 -17.74
C LYS A 506 19.71 27.08 -17.17
N PHE A 507 19.54 25.94 -17.82
CA PHE A 507 20.03 24.63 -17.39
C PHE A 507 21.41 24.26 -17.96
N VAL A 508 22.31 25.25 -17.98
CA VAL A 508 23.74 25.06 -18.22
C VAL A 508 24.40 24.55 -16.94
N SER A 509 25.36 23.64 -17.07
CA SER A 509 25.93 22.87 -15.96
C SER A 509 26.27 23.68 -14.71
N LYS A 510 27.03 24.77 -14.86
CA LYS A 510 27.44 25.64 -13.75
C LYS A 510 26.25 26.28 -13.01
N LYS A 511 25.32 26.88 -13.77
CA LYS A 511 24.15 27.57 -13.20
C LYS A 511 23.17 26.60 -12.53
N PHE A 512 23.06 25.37 -13.06
CA PHE A 512 22.15 24.36 -12.53
C PHE A 512 22.60 23.84 -11.15
N VAL A 513 23.91 23.61 -10.98
CA VAL A 513 24.48 23.15 -9.70
C VAL A 513 24.32 24.20 -8.60
N GLU A 514 24.37 25.49 -8.96
CA GLU A 514 24.20 26.64 -8.07
C GLU A 514 22.75 26.85 -7.57
N LEU A 515 21.75 26.18 -8.16
CA LEU A 515 20.34 26.31 -7.74
C LEU A 515 20.11 25.86 -6.29
N SER A 516 19.10 26.42 -5.63
CA SER A 516 18.65 25.96 -4.31
C SER A 516 17.95 24.61 -4.41
N GLU A 517 17.68 23.94 -3.29
CA GLU A 517 16.87 22.71 -3.26
C GLU A 517 15.48 22.94 -3.87
N VAL A 518 14.85 24.06 -3.51
CA VAL A 518 13.60 24.55 -4.10
C VAL A 518 13.75 24.77 -5.60
N GLY A 519 14.82 25.45 -6.03
CA GLY A 519 15.09 25.69 -7.43
C GLY A 519 15.29 24.44 -8.26
N LEU A 520 15.90 23.40 -7.68
CA LEU A 520 16.05 22.11 -8.34
C LEU A 520 14.71 21.38 -8.48
N GLN A 521 13.88 21.35 -7.43
CA GLN A 521 12.55 20.74 -7.52
C GLN A 521 11.68 21.49 -8.55
N ASN A 522 11.70 22.82 -8.55
CA ASN A 522 10.97 23.63 -9.53
C ASN A 522 11.48 23.35 -10.95
N SER A 523 12.80 23.28 -11.14
CA SER A 523 13.41 22.97 -12.44
C SER A 523 13.01 21.58 -12.93
N PHE A 524 13.11 20.55 -12.08
CA PHE A 524 12.68 19.20 -12.46
C PHE A 524 11.17 19.13 -12.69
N SER A 525 10.33 19.79 -11.86
CA SER A 525 8.87 19.82 -12.05
C SER A 525 8.47 20.44 -13.38
N LEU A 526 9.14 21.53 -13.78
CA LEU A 526 8.98 22.16 -15.08
C LEU A 526 9.27 21.17 -16.22
N ILE A 527 10.44 20.51 -16.16
CA ILE A 527 10.89 19.61 -17.20
C ILE A 527 10.05 18.32 -17.23
N LEU A 528 9.60 17.82 -16.06
CA LEU A 528 8.70 16.68 -15.92
C LEU A 528 7.30 16.97 -16.45
N ALA A 529 6.77 18.19 -16.26
CA ALA A 529 5.50 18.61 -16.88
C ALA A 529 5.59 18.58 -18.41
N VAL A 530 6.74 18.98 -18.98
CA VAL A 530 7.00 18.85 -20.41
C VAL A 530 7.12 17.38 -20.82
N ALA A 531 7.83 16.54 -20.05
CA ALA A 531 7.92 15.10 -20.34
C ALA A 531 6.54 14.44 -20.35
N LYS A 532 5.65 14.83 -19.41
CA LYS A 532 4.25 14.37 -19.36
C LYS A 532 3.43 14.80 -20.59
N SER A 533 3.79 15.88 -21.27
CA SER A 533 3.12 16.27 -22.52
C SER A 533 3.49 15.41 -23.74
N GLY A 534 4.34 14.38 -23.57
CA GLY A 534 4.72 13.44 -24.63
C GLY A 534 6.08 13.73 -25.31
N GLN A 535 6.82 14.73 -24.84
CA GLN A 535 8.12 15.11 -25.43
C GLN A 535 9.26 14.21 -24.93
N LEU A 536 9.49 13.09 -25.60
CA LEU A 536 10.46 12.05 -25.17
C LEU A 536 11.91 12.55 -25.03
N GLU A 537 12.35 13.49 -25.88
CA GLU A 537 13.72 14.04 -25.89
C GLU A 537 14.11 14.73 -24.57
N VAL A 538 13.12 15.12 -23.77
CA VAL A 538 13.31 15.75 -22.47
C VAL A 538 13.86 14.78 -21.44
N SER A 539 13.61 13.48 -21.63
CA SER A 539 14.08 12.41 -20.73
C SER A 539 15.60 12.36 -20.65
N ASP A 540 16.28 12.51 -21.80
CA ASP A 540 17.74 12.53 -21.87
C ASP A 540 18.28 13.77 -21.13
N LYS A 541 17.62 14.92 -21.27
CA LYS A 541 18.00 16.14 -20.55
C LYS A 541 17.85 16.01 -19.03
N ILE A 542 16.78 15.37 -18.53
CA ILE A 542 16.62 15.10 -17.09
C ILE A 542 17.77 14.20 -16.60
N CYS A 543 18.13 13.17 -17.35
CA CYS A 543 19.25 12.28 -17.01
C CYS A 543 20.59 13.04 -16.95
N ASP A 544 20.86 13.92 -17.91
CA ASP A 544 22.04 14.77 -17.93
C ASP A 544 22.09 15.70 -16.73
N LEU A 545 20.97 16.36 -16.42
CA LEU A 545 20.87 17.28 -15.29
C LEU A 545 21.02 16.56 -13.94
N ALA A 546 20.44 15.36 -13.80
CA ALA A 546 20.62 14.55 -12.61
C ALA A 546 22.08 14.12 -12.42
N SER A 547 22.83 13.90 -13.51
CA SER A 547 24.26 13.54 -13.46
C SER A 547 25.16 14.66 -12.93
N LEU A 548 24.79 15.92 -13.16
CA LEU A 548 25.49 17.07 -12.60
C LEU A 548 25.39 17.12 -11.07
N MET A 549 24.35 16.50 -10.49
CA MET A 549 24.12 16.50 -9.04
C MET A 549 24.96 15.43 -8.31
N LYS A 550 25.72 14.60 -9.03
CA LYS A 550 26.53 13.50 -8.46
C LYS A 550 27.50 13.96 -7.37
N THR A 551 28.07 15.15 -7.47
CA THR A 551 29.03 15.73 -6.50
C THR A 551 28.41 16.76 -5.55
N SER A 552 27.09 16.96 -5.60
CA SER A 552 26.37 17.95 -4.79
C SER A 552 26.05 17.45 -3.37
N ASN A 553 25.42 18.30 -2.55
CA ASN A 553 25.00 17.91 -1.20
C ASN A 553 23.94 16.78 -1.23
N TYR A 554 23.72 16.10 -0.11
CA TYR A 554 22.82 14.94 -0.07
C TYR A 554 21.37 15.31 -0.44
N LYS A 555 20.86 16.47 -0.01
CA LYS A 555 19.48 16.92 -0.25
C LYS A 555 19.21 17.13 -1.74
N LYS A 556 20.17 17.71 -2.46
CA LYS A 556 20.12 17.89 -3.90
C LYS A 556 20.17 16.55 -4.66
N LYS A 557 20.97 15.59 -4.18
CA LYS A 557 20.96 14.20 -4.72
C LYS A 557 19.62 13.51 -4.52
N VAL A 558 18.98 13.69 -3.35
CA VAL A 558 17.65 13.14 -3.07
C VAL A 558 16.63 13.66 -4.09
N ILE A 559 16.61 14.98 -4.34
CA ILE A 559 15.69 15.58 -5.31
C ILE A 559 15.94 15.06 -6.72
N SER A 560 17.20 14.92 -7.14
CA SER A 560 17.50 14.39 -8.48
C SER A 560 17.11 12.92 -8.64
N TRP A 561 17.29 12.08 -7.61
CA TRP A 561 16.84 10.69 -7.64
C TRP A 561 15.33 10.60 -7.70
N LYS A 562 14.61 11.37 -6.87
CA LYS A 562 13.14 11.45 -6.93
C LYS A 562 12.66 11.83 -8.32
N ALA A 563 13.26 12.85 -8.94
CA ALA A 563 12.91 13.29 -10.29
C ALA A 563 13.11 12.19 -11.35
N LEU A 564 14.17 11.39 -11.26
CA LEU A 564 14.39 10.25 -12.17
C LEU A 564 13.32 9.17 -11.99
N PHE A 565 12.90 8.87 -10.76
CA PHE A 565 11.80 7.95 -10.50
C PHE A 565 10.45 8.50 -10.95
N VAL A 566 10.17 9.79 -10.77
CA VAL A 566 8.97 10.46 -11.34
C VAL A 566 8.95 10.32 -12.85
N LEU A 567 10.09 10.51 -13.51
CA LEU A 567 10.19 10.28 -14.95
C LEU A 567 9.88 8.82 -15.33
N MET A 568 10.35 7.84 -14.57
CA MET A 568 10.01 6.43 -14.79
C MET A 568 8.52 6.16 -14.60
N PHE A 569 7.87 6.74 -13.59
CA PHE A 569 6.41 6.62 -13.39
C PHE A 569 5.63 7.21 -14.59
N ILE A 570 6.06 8.35 -15.13
CA ILE A 570 5.47 8.96 -16.34
C ILE A 570 5.61 8.01 -17.54
N HIS A 571 6.81 7.47 -17.77
CA HIS A 571 7.05 6.55 -18.88
C HIS A 571 6.24 5.24 -18.72
N GLN A 572 6.15 4.69 -17.52
CA GLN A 572 5.33 3.50 -17.23
C GLN A 572 3.85 3.75 -17.52
N LYS A 573 3.30 4.91 -17.11
CA LYS A 573 1.90 5.26 -17.38
C LYS A 573 1.61 5.46 -18.88
N MET A 574 2.60 5.92 -19.64
CA MET A 574 2.49 6.13 -21.09
C MET A 574 2.87 4.89 -21.92
N ASP A 575 3.19 3.75 -21.29
CA ASP A 575 3.71 2.54 -21.95
C ASP A 575 4.96 2.78 -22.82
N ASN A 576 5.84 3.68 -22.36
CA ASN A 576 7.11 4.02 -23.01
C ASN A 576 8.29 3.26 -22.38
N ASN A 577 9.31 2.95 -23.17
CA ASN A 577 10.53 2.30 -22.68
C ASN A 577 11.46 3.26 -21.93
N PHE A 578 11.71 2.99 -20.65
CA PHE A 578 12.56 3.78 -19.78
C PHE A 578 13.92 3.12 -19.42
N ASN A 579 14.38 2.14 -20.20
CA ASN A 579 15.65 1.42 -19.97
C ASN A 579 16.87 2.37 -19.83
N LYS A 580 16.95 3.43 -20.65
CA LYS A 580 18.00 4.45 -20.53
C LYS A 580 18.03 5.09 -19.13
N ILE A 581 16.86 5.37 -18.56
CA ILE A 581 16.71 5.97 -17.23
C ILE A 581 17.10 4.94 -16.16
N VAL A 582 16.67 3.68 -16.30
CA VAL A 582 17.06 2.58 -15.39
C VAL A 582 18.57 2.45 -15.31
N LYS A 583 19.27 2.36 -16.45
CA LYS A 583 20.73 2.25 -16.49
C LYS A 583 21.41 3.39 -15.73
N LYS A 584 20.87 4.61 -15.83
CA LYS A 584 21.42 5.77 -15.13
C LYS A 584 21.19 5.72 -13.62
N VAL A 585 19.99 5.36 -13.20
CA VAL A 585 19.61 5.23 -11.79
C VAL A 585 20.38 4.08 -11.13
N VAL A 586 20.56 2.96 -11.83
CA VAL A 586 21.37 1.81 -11.40
C VAL A 586 22.85 2.19 -11.25
N GLU A 587 23.42 2.98 -12.16
CA GLU A 587 24.79 3.50 -12.03
C GLU A 587 24.96 4.28 -10.71
N PHE A 588 24.02 5.19 -10.42
CA PHE A 588 24.06 5.99 -9.19
C PHE A 588 23.85 5.14 -7.93
N PHE A 589 22.93 4.18 -7.97
CA PHE A 589 22.68 3.27 -6.86
C PHE A 589 23.90 2.41 -6.53
N ASN A 590 24.51 1.79 -7.53
CA ASN A 590 25.70 0.95 -7.35
C ASN A 590 26.84 1.76 -6.72
N LEU A 591 27.14 2.94 -7.26
CA LEU A 591 28.18 3.83 -6.71
C LEU A 591 27.90 4.23 -5.26
N THR A 592 26.64 4.54 -4.94
CA THR A 592 26.22 4.90 -3.58
C THR A 592 26.34 3.73 -2.61
N CYS A 593 26.05 2.50 -3.06
CA CYS A 593 26.26 1.28 -2.26
C CYS A 593 27.75 1.05 -1.94
N TYR A 594 28.64 1.23 -2.92
CA TYR A 594 30.09 1.16 -2.68
C TYR A 594 30.56 2.22 -1.68
N GLU A 595 30.10 3.46 -1.82
CA GLU A 595 30.41 4.56 -0.89
C GLU A 595 29.88 4.28 0.53
N TYR A 596 28.64 3.77 0.64
CA TYR A 596 28.02 3.38 1.92
C TYR A 596 28.81 2.28 2.64
N SER A 597 29.31 1.29 1.90
CA SER A 597 30.09 0.18 2.48
C SER A 597 31.50 0.59 2.94
N SER A 598 32.07 1.63 2.33
CA SER A 598 33.47 2.05 2.57
C SER A 598 33.59 3.18 3.60
N THR A 599 32.56 4.00 3.78
CA THR A 599 32.60 5.11 4.74
C THR A 599 32.48 4.66 6.19
N LYS A 600 33.23 5.31 7.08
CA LYS A 600 33.15 5.13 8.54
C LYS A 600 32.41 6.28 9.25
N ASP A 601 32.15 7.38 8.56
CA ASP A 601 31.44 8.52 9.14
C ASP A 601 29.94 8.19 9.29
N SER A 602 29.46 8.19 10.54
CA SER A 602 28.07 7.91 10.89
C SER A 602 27.05 8.86 10.24
N MET A 603 27.34 10.16 10.15
CA MET A 603 26.41 11.15 9.58
C MET A 603 26.36 11.02 8.06
N HIS A 604 27.51 10.83 7.42
CA HIS A 604 27.57 10.55 5.99
C HIS A 604 26.86 9.23 5.65
N LYS A 605 27.11 8.17 6.45
CA LYS A 605 26.46 6.87 6.30
C LYS A 605 24.94 6.96 6.41
N PHE A 606 24.42 7.73 7.37
CA PHE A 606 22.98 8.02 7.50
C PHE A 606 22.42 8.74 6.27
N ASN A 607 23.10 9.77 5.77
CA ASN A 607 22.66 10.50 4.57
C ASN A 607 22.66 9.62 3.32
N LEU A 608 23.67 8.75 3.14
CA LEU A 608 23.72 7.78 2.05
C LEU A 608 22.59 6.74 2.17
N MET A 609 22.31 6.23 3.37
CA MET A 609 21.19 5.30 3.58
C MET A 609 19.83 5.94 3.25
N ASN A 610 19.61 7.21 3.63
CA ASN A 610 18.39 7.93 3.25
C ASN A 610 18.26 8.06 1.72
N LEU A 611 19.37 8.30 1.01
CA LEU A 611 19.38 8.31 -0.45
C LEU A 611 19.09 6.92 -1.03
N LEU A 612 19.65 5.86 -0.45
CA LEU A 612 19.37 4.48 -0.84
C LEU A 612 17.90 4.10 -0.59
N PHE A 613 17.27 4.57 0.49
CA PHE A 613 15.85 4.36 0.72
C PHE A 613 14.97 5.04 -0.34
N VAL A 614 15.35 6.20 -0.88
CA VAL A 614 14.63 6.79 -2.02
C VAL A 614 14.59 5.81 -3.20
N TYR A 615 15.69 5.10 -3.47
CA TYR A 615 15.73 4.07 -4.51
C TYR A 615 14.84 2.87 -4.16
N ILE A 616 15.00 2.32 -2.96
CA ILE A 616 14.29 1.12 -2.52
C ILE A 616 12.77 1.36 -2.48
N ASP A 617 12.34 2.47 -1.89
CA ASP A 617 10.91 2.80 -1.80
C ASP A 617 10.33 3.12 -3.18
N SER A 618 11.03 3.90 -4.02
CA SER A 618 10.53 4.21 -5.37
C SER A 618 10.50 2.98 -6.27
N MET A 619 11.47 2.06 -6.11
CA MET A 619 11.44 0.75 -6.76
C MET A 619 10.19 -0.03 -6.32
N ASN A 620 9.88 -0.11 -5.02
CA ASN A 620 8.66 -0.76 -4.54
C ASN A 620 7.41 -0.21 -5.25
N GLU A 621 7.25 1.11 -5.27
CA GLU A 621 6.08 1.77 -5.86
C GLU A 621 5.95 1.53 -7.37
N LEU A 622 7.06 1.43 -8.10
CA LEU A 622 7.06 1.08 -9.53
C LEU A 622 6.52 -0.34 -9.77
N PHE A 623 6.97 -1.32 -8.97
CA PHE A 623 6.49 -2.69 -9.06
C PHE A 623 5.03 -2.82 -8.60
N GLN A 624 4.60 -2.10 -7.56
CA GLN A 624 3.20 -2.17 -7.10
C GLN A 624 2.20 -1.67 -8.16
N ARG A 625 2.59 -0.68 -8.98
CA ARG A 625 1.80 -0.15 -10.11
C ARG A 625 2.01 -0.91 -11.43
N CYS A 626 2.74 -2.02 -11.39
CA CYS A 626 3.00 -2.83 -12.56
C CYS A 626 1.87 -3.85 -12.76
N ASP A 627 1.23 -3.80 -13.93
CA ASP A 627 0.22 -4.77 -14.36
C ASP A 627 0.81 -5.84 -15.32
N ASP A 628 1.92 -5.53 -15.99
CA ASP A 628 2.65 -6.45 -16.84
C ASP A 628 4.19 -6.22 -16.85
N PHE A 629 4.95 -7.31 -16.96
CA PHE A 629 6.43 -7.26 -16.97
C PHE A 629 7.02 -6.94 -18.34
N LYS A 630 6.34 -6.15 -19.19
CA LYS A 630 6.86 -5.77 -20.52
C LYS A 630 8.01 -4.76 -20.44
N SER A 631 8.08 -4.00 -19.36
CA SER A 631 9.05 -2.94 -19.14
C SER A 631 10.40 -3.44 -18.58
N SER A 632 11.47 -2.64 -18.73
CA SER A 632 12.82 -2.93 -18.21
C SER A 632 12.96 -2.74 -16.69
N GLN A 633 11.89 -2.88 -15.91
CA GLN A 633 11.87 -2.62 -14.46
C GLN A 633 12.74 -3.60 -13.68
N PHE A 634 12.81 -4.84 -14.13
CA PHE A 634 13.62 -5.90 -13.51
C PHE A 634 15.11 -5.53 -13.42
N GLN A 635 15.60 -4.66 -14.31
CA GLN A 635 16.99 -4.19 -14.31
C GLN A 635 17.32 -3.27 -13.13
N LEU A 636 16.33 -2.77 -12.39
CA LEU A 636 16.54 -2.09 -11.11
C LEU A 636 17.12 -3.03 -10.04
N LEU A 637 16.96 -4.34 -10.19
CA LEU A 637 17.61 -5.30 -9.30
C LEU A 637 19.05 -5.55 -9.77
N THR A 638 19.98 -4.81 -9.17
CA THR A 638 21.38 -4.67 -9.62
C THR A 638 22.38 -5.21 -8.59
N SER A 639 23.66 -5.30 -8.97
CA SER A 639 24.77 -5.74 -8.12
C SER A 639 24.94 -4.95 -6.83
N GLY A 640 24.47 -3.69 -6.76
CA GLY A 640 24.50 -2.90 -5.54
C GLY A 640 23.77 -3.57 -4.36
N PHE A 641 22.76 -4.41 -4.62
CA PHE A 641 22.02 -5.12 -3.57
C PHE A 641 22.89 -6.08 -2.76
N SER A 642 23.86 -6.78 -3.38
CA SER A 642 24.72 -7.70 -2.65
C SER A 642 25.59 -6.96 -1.62
N ILE A 643 26.09 -5.78 -2.01
CA ILE A 643 26.88 -4.89 -1.14
C ILE A 643 25.98 -4.29 -0.05
N LEU A 644 24.81 -3.77 -0.44
CA LEU A 644 23.86 -3.14 0.49
C LEU A 644 23.43 -4.11 1.59
N LEU A 645 22.99 -5.31 1.22
CA LEU A 645 22.54 -6.31 2.19
C LEU A 645 23.68 -6.75 3.12
N SER A 646 24.91 -6.92 2.61
CA SER A 646 26.03 -7.31 3.46
C SER A 646 26.52 -6.23 4.43
N SER A 647 26.23 -4.95 4.17
CA SER A 647 26.78 -3.80 4.92
C SER A 647 25.77 -3.06 5.80
N SER A 648 24.48 -3.41 5.69
CA SER A 648 23.38 -2.75 6.40
C SER A 648 23.20 -3.24 7.84
N GLY A 649 22.70 -2.37 8.71
CA GLY A 649 22.28 -2.73 10.07
C GLY A 649 20.95 -3.49 10.11
N ILE A 650 20.60 -4.08 11.26
CA ILE A 650 19.40 -4.95 11.41
C ILE A 650 18.09 -4.22 11.08
N SER A 651 17.92 -2.97 11.51
CA SER A 651 16.72 -2.17 11.23
C SER A 651 16.59 -1.83 9.75
N GLU A 652 17.69 -1.43 9.11
CA GLU A 652 17.78 -1.14 7.69
C GLU A 652 17.50 -2.39 6.85
N LEU A 653 18.10 -3.52 7.23
CA LEU A 653 17.89 -4.83 6.60
C LEU A 653 16.42 -5.25 6.64
N ASN A 654 15.75 -5.11 7.79
CA ASN A 654 14.34 -5.47 7.89
C ASN A 654 13.46 -4.62 6.95
N ARG A 655 13.77 -3.33 6.76
CA ARG A 655 13.05 -2.49 5.80
C ARG A 655 13.32 -2.93 4.35
N ILE A 656 14.58 -3.14 4.00
CA ILE A 656 14.97 -3.55 2.63
C ILE A 656 14.37 -4.91 2.27
N LEU A 657 14.45 -5.89 3.19
CA LEU A 657 13.89 -7.23 2.98
C LEU A 657 12.36 -7.20 2.86
N ARG A 658 11.67 -6.34 3.62
CA ARG A 658 10.21 -6.14 3.46
C ARG A 658 9.85 -5.59 2.09
N VAL A 659 10.60 -4.61 1.60
CA VAL A 659 10.38 -4.08 0.25
C VAL A 659 10.64 -5.13 -0.81
N LEU A 660 11.75 -5.88 -0.71
CA LEU A 660 12.04 -6.98 -1.63
C LEU A 660 10.93 -8.05 -1.62
N LEU A 661 10.42 -8.40 -0.43
CA LEU A 661 9.30 -9.33 -0.31
C LEU A 661 8.02 -8.80 -0.96
N ASN A 662 7.69 -7.51 -0.77
CA ASN A 662 6.52 -6.89 -1.39
C ASN A 662 6.61 -6.91 -2.92
N ILE A 663 7.81 -6.63 -3.45
CA ILE A 663 8.08 -6.72 -4.89
C ILE A 663 7.88 -8.16 -5.36
N LEU A 664 8.50 -9.15 -4.69
CA LEU A 664 8.39 -10.56 -5.05
C LEU A 664 6.94 -11.08 -4.99
N LYS A 665 6.17 -10.70 -3.96
CA LYS A 665 4.73 -11.05 -3.84
C LYS A 665 3.92 -10.42 -4.97
N LYS A 666 4.22 -9.18 -5.37
CA LYS A 666 3.57 -8.54 -6.53
C LYS A 666 3.93 -9.26 -7.83
N VAL A 667 5.21 -9.60 -8.05
CA VAL A 667 5.62 -10.43 -9.21
C VAL A 667 4.87 -11.75 -9.22
N GLN A 668 4.77 -12.42 -8.05
CA GLN A 668 4.01 -13.66 -7.91
C GLN A 668 2.56 -13.47 -8.34
N SER A 669 1.84 -12.47 -7.82
CA SER A 669 0.43 -12.23 -8.19
C SER A 669 0.22 -12.08 -9.70
N ILE A 670 1.10 -11.36 -10.40
CA ILE A 670 0.99 -11.18 -11.86
C ILE A 670 1.18 -12.51 -12.59
N VAL A 671 2.02 -13.42 -12.06
CA VAL A 671 2.21 -14.77 -12.62
C VAL A 671 1.02 -15.68 -12.30
N GLU A 672 0.32 -15.51 -11.18
CA GLU A 672 -0.85 -16.34 -10.83
C GLU A 672 -2.09 -15.99 -11.66
N ASP A 673 -2.24 -14.72 -12.07
CA ASP A 673 -3.40 -14.22 -12.80
C ASP A 673 -3.41 -14.57 -14.31
N ARG A 674 -2.36 -15.22 -14.84
CA ARG A 674 -2.19 -15.47 -16.29
C ARG A 674 -2.26 -16.95 -16.69
N ASN A 675 -2.88 -17.21 -17.84
CA ASN A 675 -3.01 -18.54 -18.44
C ASN A 675 -1.67 -19.06 -19.01
N ASP A 676 -1.49 -20.39 -19.02
CA ASP A 676 -0.25 -21.09 -19.47
C ASP A 676 0.24 -20.68 -20.88
N LEU A 677 -0.65 -20.27 -21.78
CA LEU A 677 -0.32 -19.85 -23.15
C LEU A 677 0.25 -18.42 -23.26
N GLU A 678 -0.05 -17.53 -22.30
CA GLU A 678 0.50 -16.15 -22.29
C GLU A 678 1.92 -16.08 -21.71
N MET A 679 2.36 -17.15 -21.04
CA MET A 679 3.65 -17.22 -20.36
C MET A 679 4.86 -17.38 -21.30
N GLU A 680 4.67 -17.80 -22.55
CA GLU A 680 5.76 -18.03 -23.52
C GLU A 680 6.48 -16.75 -23.95
N ILE A 681 5.76 -15.63 -24.12
CA ILE A 681 6.35 -14.35 -24.60
C ILE A 681 6.84 -13.49 -23.42
N ILE A 682 6.16 -13.54 -22.28
CA ILE A 682 6.48 -12.73 -21.10
C ILE A 682 7.55 -13.41 -20.22
N GLY A 683 7.74 -14.73 -20.39
CA GLY A 683 8.66 -15.55 -19.61
C GLY A 683 10.12 -15.07 -19.57
N VAL A 684 10.61 -14.39 -20.62
CA VAL A 684 12.01 -13.92 -20.69
C VAL A 684 12.30 -12.85 -19.63
N ASN A 685 11.42 -11.86 -19.46
CA ASN A 685 11.65 -10.78 -18.48
C ASN A 685 11.50 -11.27 -17.04
N TYR A 686 10.57 -12.20 -16.78
CA TYR A 686 10.44 -12.85 -15.48
C TYR A 686 11.65 -13.73 -15.15
N GLN A 687 12.16 -14.45 -16.16
CA GLN A 687 13.36 -15.25 -16.03
C GLN A 687 14.56 -14.36 -15.70
N GLU A 688 14.78 -13.27 -16.46
CA GLU A 688 15.87 -12.34 -16.18
C GLU A 688 15.75 -11.73 -14.77
N PHE A 689 14.54 -11.35 -14.33
CA PHE A 689 14.29 -10.89 -12.98
C PHE A 689 14.69 -11.92 -11.90
N LEU A 690 14.29 -13.18 -12.08
CA LEU A 690 14.66 -14.25 -11.16
C LEU A 690 16.17 -14.50 -11.16
N GLU A 691 16.82 -14.50 -12.32
CA GLU A 691 18.27 -14.67 -12.44
C GLU A 691 19.04 -13.58 -11.71
N LEU A 692 18.62 -12.31 -11.84
CA LEU A 692 19.20 -11.20 -11.10
C LEU A 692 18.97 -11.36 -9.59
N THR A 693 17.78 -11.84 -9.19
CA THR A 693 17.44 -12.08 -7.79
C THR A 693 18.31 -13.19 -7.19
N PHE A 694 18.50 -14.30 -7.91
CA PHE A 694 19.40 -15.38 -7.51
C PHE A 694 20.87 -14.98 -7.51
N LYS A 695 21.25 -14.02 -8.35
CA LYS A 695 22.63 -13.53 -8.42
C LYS A 695 22.97 -12.54 -7.31
N TYR A 696 22.07 -11.60 -6.99
CA TYR A 696 22.39 -10.45 -6.12
C TYR A 696 21.75 -10.48 -4.74
N VAL A 697 20.63 -11.19 -4.56
CA VAL A 697 19.87 -11.20 -3.29
C VAL A 697 19.94 -12.58 -2.61
N PHE A 698 19.68 -13.66 -3.36
CA PHE A 698 19.58 -15.01 -2.79
C PHE A 698 20.82 -15.49 -2.01
N PRO A 699 22.08 -15.24 -2.42
CA PRO A 699 23.25 -15.70 -1.67
C PRO A 699 23.30 -15.12 -0.24
N PHE A 700 22.84 -13.88 -0.06
CA PHE A 700 22.73 -13.27 1.25
C PHE A 700 21.64 -13.93 2.10
N ILE A 701 20.48 -14.25 1.50
CA ILE A 701 19.39 -14.96 2.20
C ILE A 701 19.87 -16.34 2.65
N GLU A 702 20.56 -17.07 1.78
CA GLU A 702 21.13 -18.39 2.09
C GLU A 702 22.10 -18.28 3.28
N GLN A 703 23.05 -17.35 3.23
CA GLN A 703 24.03 -17.13 4.30
C GLN A 703 23.39 -16.69 5.63
N MET A 704 22.42 -15.77 5.60
CA MET A 704 21.79 -15.26 6.81
C MET A 704 20.85 -16.28 7.46
N SER A 705 20.29 -17.20 6.67
CA SER A 705 19.43 -18.27 7.18
C SER A 705 20.15 -19.24 8.13
N THR A 706 21.48 -19.32 8.04
CA THR A 706 22.32 -20.15 8.92
C THR A 706 22.81 -19.40 10.16
N SER A 707 22.40 -18.15 10.36
CA SER A 707 22.77 -17.39 11.56
C SER A 707 22.03 -17.88 12.81
N ASN A 708 22.51 -17.49 14.00
CA ASN A 708 21.89 -17.90 15.27
C ASN A 708 20.52 -17.23 15.50
N THR A 709 20.32 -16.01 14.99
CA THR A 709 19.09 -15.20 15.18
C THR A 709 18.63 -14.60 13.85
N PRO A 710 18.24 -15.44 12.87
CA PRO A 710 17.85 -14.96 11.55
C PRO A 710 16.48 -14.26 11.58
N PRO A 711 16.29 -13.17 10.81
CA PRO A 711 14.96 -12.60 10.61
C PRO A 711 14.01 -13.59 9.91
N LEU A 712 12.82 -13.80 10.45
CA LEU A 712 11.83 -14.72 9.87
C LEU A 712 11.44 -14.37 8.43
N ILE A 713 11.50 -13.09 8.04
CA ILE A 713 11.20 -12.65 6.67
C ILE A 713 12.03 -13.35 5.58
N LEU A 714 13.20 -13.88 5.93
CA LEU A 714 14.03 -14.67 5.01
C LEU A 714 13.30 -15.94 4.54
N SER A 715 12.52 -16.57 5.42
CA SER A 715 11.71 -17.74 5.09
C SER A 715 10.53 -17.39 4.17
N GLU A 716 9.89 -16.23 4.36
CA GLU A 716 8.87 -15.72 3.44
C GLU A 716 9.43 -15.47 2.04
N ILE A 717 10.59 -14.80 1.94
CA ILE A 717 11.24 -14.55 0.65
C ILE A 717 11.62 -15.87 -0.02
N ALA A 718 12.22 -16.80 0.72
CA ALA A 718 12.57 -18.12 0.19
C ALA A 718 11.33 -18.88 -0.30
N ALA A 719 10.20 -18.79 0.42
CA ALA A 719 8.96 -19.44 0.03
C ALA A 719 8.42 -18.87 -1.30
N VAL A 720 8.33 -17.55 -1.41
CA VAL A 720 7.89 -16.87 -2.64
C VAL A 720 8.81 -17.22 -3.82
N LEU A 721 10.13 -17.23 -3.60
CA LEU A 721 11.10 -17.63 -4.64
C LEU A 721 10.95 -19.10 -5.05
N THR A 722 10.60 -19.99 -4.12
CA THR A 722 10.33 -21.40 -4.44
C THR A 722 9.11 -21.53 -5.35
N VAL A 723 8.02 -20.82 -5.03
CA VAL A 723 6.78 -20.82 -5.84
C VAL A 723 7.02 -20.19 -7.21
N LEU A 724 7.68 -19.03 -7.27
CA LEU A 724 8.03 -18.37 -8.54
C LEU A 724 8.93 -19.26 -9.41
N SER A 725 9.91 -19.96 -8.82
CA SER A 725 10.77 -20.90 -9.54
C SER A 725 10.02 -22.12 -10.06
N TYR A 726 8.91 -22.50 -9.40
CA TYR A 726 8.03 -23.57 -9.85
C TYR A 726 7.07 -23.11 -10.96
N LYS A 727 6.54 -21.89 -10.89
CA LYS A 727 5.60 -21.39 -11.92
C LYS A 727 6.31 -20.98 -13.22
N CYS A 728 7.52 -20.45 -13.13
CA CYS A 728 8.28 -19.96 -14.30
C CYS A 728 9.14 -21.06 -15.00
N ILE A 729 8.75 -22.35 -14.93
CA ILE A 729 9.56 -23.53 -15.32
C ILE A 729 10.04 -23.56 -16.79
N PHE A 730 9.60 -22.67 -17.67
CA PHE A 730 9.81 -22.80 -19.11
C PHE A 730 11.26 -22.61 -19.64
N SER A 731 12.24 -22.21 -18.83
CA SER A 731 13.56 -21.84 -19.40
C SER A 731 14.79 -21.89 -18.49
N LEU A 732 14.65 -22.26 -17.21
CA LEU A 732 15.81 -22.66 -16.42
C LEU A 732 16.20 -24.07 -16.87
N ASN A 733 16.97 -24.16 -17.95
CA ASN A 733 17.72 -25.37 -18.29
C ASN A 733 18.27 -25.94 -16.98
N ASP A 734 18.14 -27.26 -16.77
CA ASP A 734 18.55 -28.00 -15.56
C ASP A 734 20.04 -27.81 -15.14
N THR A 735 20.76 -26.90 -15.80
CA THR A 735 22.15 -26.48 -15.60
C THR A 735 22.34 -25.23 -14.73
N LYS A 736 21.27 -24.49 -14.34
CA LYS A 736 21.40 -23.34 -13.39
C LYS A 736 21.27 -23.79 -11.92
N ILE A 737 22.09 -23.17 -11.06
CA ILE A 737 22.40 -23.58 -9.66
C ILE A 737 21.17 -23.64 -8.74
N TYR A 738 20.10 -22.88 -9.03
CA TYR A 738 18.93 -22.75 -8.16
C TYR A 738 17.63 -23.09 -8.92
N ASN A 739 16.99 -24.20 -8.56
CA ASN A 739 15.66 -24.60 -9.03
C ASN A 739 14.73 -24.78 -7.82
N PHE A 740 13.40 -24.88 -8.03
CA PHE A 740 12.45 -24.97 -6.91
C PHE A 740 12.75 -26.14 -5.95
N SER A 741 13.25 -27.27 -6.47
CA SER A 741 13.66 -28.41 -5.64
C SER A 741 14.92 -28.15 -4.80
N SER A 742 15.93 -27.44 -5.34
CA SER A 742 17.17 -27.16 -4.60
C SER A 742 16.95 -26.09 -3.53
N ILE A 743 16.09 -25.10 -3.80
CA ILE A 743 15.67 -24.11 -2.79
C ILE A 743 14.93 -24.81 -1.65
N PHE A 744 13.98 -25.70 -1.98
CA PHE A 744 13.26 -26.50 -0.98
C PHE A 744 14.21 -27.35 -0.13
N LEU A 745 15.15 -28.07 -0.76
CA LEU A 745 16.12 -28.90 -0.03
C LEU A 745 17.02 -28.06 0.90
N HIS A 746 17.39 -26.83 0.49
CA HIS A 746 18.16 -25.92 1.33
C HIS A 746 17.33 -25.44 2.54
N PHE A 747 16.23 -24.72 2.30
CA PHE A 747 15.48 -24.04 3.36
C PHE A 747 14.56 -24.96 4.17
N GLY A 748 14.12 -26.09 3.59
CA GLY A 748 13.23 -27.04 4.25
C GLY A 748 13.94 -28.20 4.92
N CYS A 749 15.14 -28.59 4.47
CA CYS A 749 15.73 -29.90 4.84
C CYS A 749 17.23 -29.89 5.22
N LYS A 750 17.95 -28.78 5.05
CA LYS A 750 19.40 -28.75 5.29
C LYS A 750 19.75 -28.49 6.76
N ASP A 751 20.71 -29.27 7.28
CA ASP A 751 21.06 -29.24 8.70
C ASP A 751 21.67 -27.90 9.17
N VAL A 752 22.17 -27.08 8.24
CA VAL A 752 22.87 -25.82 8.56
C VAL A 752 21.91 -24.64 8.76
N VAL A 753 20.68 -24.74 8.24
CA VAL A 753 19.68 -23.66 8.35
C VAL A 753 19.05 -23.66 9.75
N ASN A 754 18.78 -22.47 10.27
CA ASN A 754 18.14 -22.30 11.56
C ASN A 754 16.71 -22.88 11.57
N ASN A 755 16.33 -23.57 12.63
CA ASN A 755 15.05 -24.27 12.70
C ASN A 755 13.82 -23.36 12.73
N SER A 756 13.98 -22.10 13.15
CA SER A 756 12.88 -21.11 13.07
C SER A 756 12.53 -20.78 11.62
N ILE A 757 13.55 -20.66 10.75
CA ILE A 757 13.40 -20.46 9.31
C ILE A 757 12.80 -21.71 8.66
N ILE A 758 13.29 -22.90 9.00
CA ILE A 758 12.75 -24.17 8.48
C ILE A 758 11.26 -24.31 8.82
N CYS A 759 10.90 -24.07 10.09
CA CYS A 759 9.52 -24.18 10.55
C CYS A 759 8.60 -23.22 9.78
N HIS A 760 8.94 -21.94 9.74
CA HIS A 760 8.12 -20.94 9.06
C HIS A 760 8.05 -21.19 7.54
N TYR A 761 9.18 -21.51 6.89
CA TYR A 761 9.24 -21.83 5.47
C TYR A 761 8.35 -23.02 5.10
N LEU A 762 8.42 -24.12 5.86
CA LEU A 762 7.59 -25.31 5.62
C LEU A 762 6.10 -25.02 5.83
N CYS A 763 5.75 -24.16 6.80
CA CYS A 763 4.36 -23.73 6.98
C CYS A 763 3.80 -22.99 5.76
N LEU A 764 4.63 -22.26 5.01
CA LEU A 764 4.22 -21.55 3.80
C LEU A 764 4.12 -22.51 2.60
N ILE A 765 5.12 -23.36 2.40
CA ILE A 765 5.22 -24.22 1.22
C ILE A 765 4.23 -25.39 1.25
N LEU A 766 3.97 -25.97 2.44
CA LEU A 766 3.07 -27.13 2.58
C LEU A 766 1.59 -26.78 2.44
N ASN A 767 1.27 -25.53 2.09
CA ASN A 767 -0.10 -25.06 1.81
C ASN A 767 -0.48 -25.23 0.35
N ASP A 768 0.50 -25.21 -0.56
CA ASP A 768 0.27 -25.32 -1.99
C ASP A 768 0.30 -26.79 -2.42
N GLU A 769 -0.86 -27.39 -2.69
CA GLU A 769 -0.98 -28.81 -3.08
C GLU A 769 -0.35 -29.11 -4.45
N SER A 770 -0.37 -28.14 -5.37
CA SER A 770 0.17 -28.29 -6.73
C SER A 770 1.70 -28.39 -6.68
N LEU A 771 2.34 -27.48 -5.95
CA LEU A 771 3.78 -27.47 -5.73
C LEU A 771 4.24 -28.74 -5.01
N GLN A 772 3.49 -29.21 -4.02
CA GLN A 772 3.82 -30.44 -3.31
C GLN A 772 3.79 -31.68 -4.20
N THR A 773 2.82 -31.79 -5.09
CA THR A 773 2.74 -32.90 -6.05
C THR A 773 3.99 -32.92 -6.94
N ARG A 774 4.41 -31.75 -7.43
CA ARG A 774 5.64 -31.64 -8.24
C ARG A 774 6.92 -31.89 -7.44
N LEU A 775 6.98 -31.45 -6.18
CA LEU A 775 8.11 -31.72 -5.29
C LEU A 775 8.24 -33.22 -5.01
N LYS A 776 7.12 -33.94 -4.82
CA LYS A 776 7.12 -35.41 -4.67
C LYS A 776 7.66 -36.13 -5.91
N GLU A 777 7.39 -35.63 -7.11
CA GLU A 777 7.92 -36.21 -8.35
C GLU A 777 9.43 -36.03 -8.49
N LYS A 778 9.97 -34.86 -8.10
CA LYS A 778 11.41 -34.55 -8.23
C LYS A 778 12.27 -35.02 -7.05
N ILE A 779 11.72 -35.07 -5.84
CA ILE A 779 12.47 -35.36 -4.61
C ILE A 779 12.11 -36.75 -4.10
N THR A 780 13.08 -37.66 -4.14
CA THR A 780 12.98 -38.97 -3.50
C THR A 780 12.82 -38.83 -1.99
N ASP A 781 11.94 -39.63 -1.38
CA ASP A 781 11.68 -39.62 0.07
C ASP A 781 11.19 -38.28 0.66
N PHE A 782 10.52 -37.44 -0.15
CA PHE A 782 9.95 -36.15 0.24
C PHE A 782 9.26 -36.16 1.62
N SER A 783 8.33 -37.09 1.83
CA SER A 783 7.57 -37.21 3.09
C SER A 783 8.46 -37.56 4.29
N SER A 784 9.51 -38.37 4.09
CA SER A 784 10.46 -38.71 5.15
C SER A 784 11.41 -37.54 5.45
N LEU A 785 11.81 -36.76 4.45
CA LEU A 785 12.64 -35.56 4.64
C LEU A 785 11.91 -34.48 5.46
N ILE A 786 10.65 -34.20 5.13
CA ILE A 786 9.85 -33.23 5.90
C ILE A 786 9.60 -33.72 7.33
N PHE A 787 9.36 -35.02 7.52
CA PHE A 787 9.21 -35.60 8.86
C PHE A 787 10.49 -35.43 9.70
N ASN A 788 11.67 -35.65 9.11
CA ASN A 788 12.95 -35.39 9.76
C ASN A 788 13.09 -33.90 10.16
N SER A 789 12.74 -32.97 9.27
CA SER A 789 12.78 -31.54 9.55
C SER A 789 11.81 -31.14 10.67
N TRP A 790 10.59 -31.68 10.65
CA TRP A 790 9.58 -31.47 11.70
C TRP A 790 10.08 -31.95 13.07
N LEU A 791 10.62 -33.17 13.16
CA LEU A 791 11.21 -33.68 14.40
C LEU A 791 12.35 -32.80 14.90
N ARG A 792 13.20 -32.33 13.99
CA ARG A 792 14.29 -31.41 14.34
C ARG A 792 13.79 -30.08 14.89
N CYS A 793 12.74 -29.51 14.29
CA CYS A 793 12.09 -28.30 14.80
C CYS A 793 11.53 -28.50 16.21
N ILE A 794 10.91 -29.66 16.52
CA ILE A 794 10.42 -29.98 17.87
C ILE A 794 11.56 -30.00 18.90
N LEU A 795 12.74 -30.53 18.53
CA LEU A 795 13.86 -30.68 19.45
C LEU A 795 14.52 -29.36 19.87
N GLU A 796 14.54 -28.36 18.99
CA GLU A 796 15.32 -27.13 19.19
C GLU A 796 14.46 -25.86 19.40
N LEU A 797 13.20 -25.83 18.95
CA LEU A 797 12.33 -24.66 19.10
C LEU A 797 11.64 -24.65 20.46
N HIS A 798 12.23 -23.91 21.41
CA HIS A 798 11.66 -23.72 22.74
C HIS A 798 11.69 -22.24 23.16
N PRO A 799 10.63 -21.67 23.76
CA PRO A 799 9.32 -22.27 24.05
C PRO A 799 8.48 -22.53 22.79
N ASN A 800 7.46 -23.39 22.93
CA ASN A 800 6.54 -23.77 21.85
C ASN A 800 5.96 -22.55 21.12
N CYS A 801 6.15 -22.48 19.80
CA CYS A 801 5.51 -21.49 18.94
C CYS A 801 4.20 -22.02 18.35
N GLY A 802 3.26 -21.12 18.01
CA GLY A 802 1.97 -21.50 17.41
C GLY A 802 2.11 -22.17 16.05
N GLU A 803 3.13 -21.78 15.27
CA GLU A 803 3.43 -22.34 13.95
C GLU A 803 3.74 -23.84 13.98
N MET A 804 4.28 -24.34 15.09
CA MET A 804 4.56 -25.77 15.23
C MET A 804 3.29 -26.63 15.30
N HIS A 805 2.12 -26.08 15.69
CA HIS A 805 0.86 -26.84 15.66
C HIS A 805 0.46 -27.07 14.21
N TYR A 806 0.53 -26.00 13.43
CA TYR A 806 0.24 -26.00 12.02
C TYR A 806 1.18 -26.92 11.24
N LEU A 807 2.49 -26.85 11.51
CA LEU A 807 3.47 -27.72 10.89
C LEU A 807 3.20 -29.19 11.25
N SER A 808 2.94 -29.49 12.53
CA SER A 808 2.66 -30.86 12.98
C SER A 808 1.45 -31.46 12.26
N GLU A 809 0.36 -30.70 12.14
CA GLU A 809 -0.82 -31.12 11.39
C GLU A 809 -0.49 -31.38 9.92
N LYS A 810 0.16 -30.43 9.23
CA LYS A 810 0.46 -30.53 7.80
C LYS A 810 1.42 -31.66 7.46
N VAL A 811 2.38 -31.96 8.32
CA VAL A 811 3.38 -33.03 8.10
C VAL A 811 2.78 -34.40 8.43
N LEU A 812 2.12 -34.55 9.57
CA LEU A 812 1.64 -35.84 10.04
C LEU A 812 0.42 -36.35 9.28
N LEU A 813 -0.38 -35.45 8.69
CA LEU A 813 -1.55 -35.81 7.88
C LEU A 813 -1.23 -36.01 6.39
N LYS A 814 0.05 -36.12 5.99
CA LYS A 814 0.40 -36.47 4.60
C LYS A 814 -0.04 -37.90 4.28
N ASN A 815 -0.65 -38.10 3.12
CA ASN A 815 -1.17 -39.40 2.67
C ASN A 815 -0.14 -40.53 2.85
N ASP A 816 1.10 -40.36 2.40
CA ASP A 816 2.14 -41.39 2.50
C ASP A 816 2.49 -41.78 3.95
N ILE A 817 2.23 -40.92 4.93
CA ILE A 817 2.44 -41.20 6.37
C ILE A 817 1.17 -41.82 6.96
N VAL A 818 0.00 -41.28 6.63
CA VAL A 818 -1.30 -41.75 7.13
C VAL A 818 -1.66 -43.13 6.58
N GLU A 819 -1.34 -43.44 5.32
CA GLU A 819 -1.53 -44.78 4.74
C GLU A 819 -0.77 -45.85 5.53
N ILE A 820 0.40 -45.50 6.06
CA ILE A 820 1.24 -46.41 6.85
C ILE A 820 0.84 -46.39 8.33
N PHE A 821 0.42 -45.24 8.85
CA PHE A 821 0.01 -45.02 10.24
C PHE A 821 -1.36 -44.33 10.31
N PRO A 822 -2.47 -45.06 10.10
CA PRO A 822 -3.79 -44.45 9.92
C PRO A 822 -4.32 -43.73 11.18
N ARG A 823 -3.92 -44.17 12.36
CA ARG A 823 -4.30 -43.54 13.64
C ARG A 823 -3.75 -42.13 13.83
N MET A 824 -2.81 -41.67 13.00
CA MET A 824 -2.31 -40.28 13.03
C MET A 824 -3.42 -39.25 12.79
N GLN A 825 -4.51 -39.62 12.10
CA GLN A 825 -5.67 -38.74 11.88
C GLN A 825 -6.40 -38.37 13.19
N ASN A 826 -6.27 -39.18 14.24
CA ASN A 826 -6.97 -38.98 15.51
C ASN A 826 -6.19 -38.10 16.51
N LEU A 827 -5.03 -37.56 16.09
CA LEU A 827 -4.20 -36.71 16.93
C LEU A 827 -4.90 -35.38 17.25
N ASN A 828 -4.82 -34.96 18.51
CA ASN A 828 -5.30 -33.65 18.93
C ASN A 828 -4.20 -32.59 18.77
N PHE A 829 -4.14 -31.94 17.61
CA PHE A 829 -3.16 -30.89 17.33
C PHE A 829 -3.36 -29.60 18.15
N ARG A 830 -4.48 -29.45 18.88
CA ARG A 830 -4.78 -28.28 19.72
C ARG A 830 -4.12 -28.31 21.10
N GLU A 831 -3.43 -29.40 21.46
CA GLU A 831 -2.69 -29.46 22.73
C GLU A 831 -1.50 -28.50 22.71
N ASN A 832 -1.35 -27.65 23.73
CA ASN A 832 -0.27 -26.64 23.84
C ASN A 832 1.17 -27.20 23.92
N ASN A 833 1.36 -28.53 23.87
CA ASN A 833 2.67 -29.15 24.03
C ASN A 833 3.05 -30.06 22.84
N HIS A 834 3.84 -29.52 21.90
CA HIS A 834 4.34 -30.25 20.73
C HIS A 834 5.13 -31.51 21.09
N ASN A 835 5.79 -31.51 22.26
CA ASN A 835 6.49 -32.69 22.76
C ASN A 835 5.53 -33.84 23.05
N ASN A 836 4.30 -33.55 23.49
CA ASN A 836 3.28 -34.58 23.70
C ASN A 836 2.79 -35.15 22.36
N ILE A 837 2.60 -34.30 21.34
CA ILE A 837 2.23 -34.74 19.99
C ILE A 837 3.31 -35.70 19.45
N ALA A 838 4.60 -35.36 19.61
CA ALA A 838 5.69 -36.24 19.19
C ALA A 838 5.70 -37.58 19.95
N ILE A 839 5.47 -37.57 21.27
CA ILE A 839 5.37 -38.80 22.08
C ILE A 839 4.19 -39.66 21.62
N GLU A 840 3.06 -39.04 21.31
CA GLU A 840 1.87 -39.73 20.83
C GLU A 840 2.09 -40.35 19.44
N VAL A 841 2.78 -39.63 18.55
CA VAL A 841 3.24 -40.17 17.25
C VAL A 841 4.10 -41.41 17.46
N PHE A 842 5.06 -41.39 18.40
CA PHE A 842 5.88 -42.58 18.71
C PHE A 842 5.02 -43.74 19.23
N ARG A 843 4.03 -43.45 20.09
CA ARG A 843 3.10 -44.46 20.60
C ARG A 843 2.29 -45.11 19.47
N ILE A 844 1.73 -44.31 18.56
CA ILE A 844 0.97 -44.79 17.40
C ILE A 844 1.85 -45.66 16.49
N MET A 845 3.08 -45.22 16.19
CA MET A 845 4.01 -46.00 15.35
C MET A 845 4.34 -47.35 15.98
N GLY A 846 4.60 -47.39 17.29
CA GLY A 846 4.85 -48.62 18.04
C GLY A 846 3.65 -49.58 18.04
N GLN A 847 2.46 -49.07 18.38
CA GLN A 847 1.23 -49.88 18.40
C GLN A 847 0.88 -50.46 17.03
N THR A 848 1.03 -49.67 15.95
CA THR A 848 0.77 -50.12 14.58
C THR A 848 1.68 -51.30 14.20
N PHE A 849 2.94 -51.27 14.68
CA PHE A 849 3.87 -52.38 14.48
C PHE A 849 3.50 -53.63 15.30
N ASP A 850 3.12 -53.44 16.57
CA ASP A 850 2.77 -54.54 17.47
C ASP A 850 1.50 -55.28 17.02
N GLU A 851 0.49 -54.54 16.54
CA GLU A 851 -0.79 -55.07 16.05
C GLU A 851 -0.68 -55.74 14.66
N SER A 852 0.36 -55.43 13.89
CA SER A 852 0.56 -56.02 12.55
C SER A 852 0.99 -57.49 12.64
N SER A 853 0.23 -58.40 12.03
CA SER A 853 0.60 -59.80 11.90
C SER A 853 1.37 -60.12 10.60
N ASP A 854 1.28 -59.28 9.58
CA ASP A 854 1.91 -59.50 8.28
C ASP A 854 3.40 -59.13 8.28
N LEU A 855 4.26 -60.09 7.93
CA LEU A 855 5.71 -59.90 7.85
C LEU A 855 6.11 -58.90 6.76
N LYS A 856 5.39 -58.84 5.63
CA LYS A 856 5.68 -57.87 4.56
C LYS A 856 5.36 -56.45 5.03
N HIS A 857 4.18 -56.26 5.63
CA HIS A 857 3.81 -54.99 6.23
C HIS A 857 4.78 -54.58 7.37
N LYS A 858 5.17 -55.50 8.26
CA LYS A 858 6.19 -55.24 9.29
C LYS A 858 7.53 -54.81 8.71
N HIS A 859 7.96 -55.39 7.59
CA HIS A 859 9.19 -54.96 6.91
C HIS A 859 9.05 -53.55 6.33
N GLN A 860 7.92 -53.23 5.68
CA GLN A 860 7.63 -51.89 5.16
C GLN A 860 7.61 -50.83 6.28
N LEU A 861 6.98 -51.14 7.42
CA LEU A 861 6.97 -50.28 8.61
C LEU A 861 8.40 -49.99 9.09
N LYS A 862 9.26 -51.01 9.17
CA LYS A 862 10.67 -50.84 9.56
C LYS A 862 11.44 -49.98 8.55
N GLN A 863 11.27 -50.20 7.24
CA GLN A 863 11.92 -49.39 6.21
C GLN A 863 11.48 -47.92 6.29
N LYS A 864 10.17 -47.67 6.45
CA LYS A 864 9.65 -46.31 6.56
C LYS A 864 10.16 -45.63 7.82
N ALA A 865 10.10 -46.28 8.96
CA ALA A 865 10.65 -45.76 10.21
C ALA A 865 12.15 -45.47 10.10
N HIS A 866 12.92 -46.33 9.44
CA HIS A 866 14.33 -46.08 9.18
C HIS A 866 14.55 -44.78 8.39
N SER A 867 13.79 -44.56 7.31
CA SER A 867 13.87 -43.30 6.53
C SER A 867 13.47 -42.05 7.33
N CYS A 868 12.45 -42.17 8.19
CA CYS A 868 11.93 -41.09 9.02
C CYS A 868 12.87 -40.67 10.15
N PHE A 869 13.68 -41.61 10.68
CA PHE A 869 14.56 -41.36 11.82
C PHE A 869 16.06 -41.40 11.46
N GLN A 870 16.40 -41.56 10.18
CA GLN A 870 17.79 -41.73 9.71
C GLN A 870 18.74 -40.63 10.22
N LYS A 871 18.29 -39.37 10.23
CA LYS A 871 19.09 -38.22 10.70
C LYS A 871 18.87 -37.88 12.17
N TYR A 872 17.92 -38.52 12.84
CA TYR A 872 17.53 -38.19 14.20
C TYR A 872 18.70 -38.42 15.18
N VAL A 873 19.41 -39.55 15.07
CA VAL A 873 20.51 -39.92 15.97
C VAL A 873 21.66 -38.91 15.90
N SER A 874 22.07 -38.52 14.69
CA SER A 874 23.16 -37.56 14.49
C SER A 874 22.75 -36.16 14.97
N CYS A 875 21.50 -35.76 14.71
CA CYS A 875 20.93 -34.50 15.19
C CYS A 875 20.96 -34.41 16.72
N VAL A 876 20.35 -35.35 17.42
CA VAL A 876 20.27 -35.35 18.89
C VAL A 876 21.66 -35.47 19.53
N SER A 877 22.53 -36.33 19.02
CA SER A 877 23.90 -36.48 19.55
C SER A 877 24.71 -35.19 19.43
N ASN A 878 24.61 -34.48 18.29
CA ASN A 878 25.28 -33.19 18.10
C ASN A 878 24.71 -32.10 19.01
N LEU A 879 23.40 -32.10 19.25
CA LEU A 879 22.75 -31.14 20.14
C LEU A 879 23.15 -31.38 21.59
N ILE A 880 23.10 -32.61 22.09
CA ILE A 880 23.51 -32.94 23.47
C ILE A 880 24.95 -32.47 23.75
N LYS A 881 25.85 -32.56 22.77
CA LYS A 881 27.24 -32.08 22.92
C LYS A 881 27.37 -30.55 23.00
N LYS A 882 26.43 -29.79 22.43
CA LYS A 882 26.45 -28.32 22.35
C LYS A 882 25.55 -27.63 23.37
N GLN A 883 24.57 -28.33 23.93
CA GLN A 883 23.56 -27.76 24.81
C GLN A 883 24.05 -27.70 26.26
N HIS A 884 23.89 -26.53 26.88
CA HIS A 884 24.22 -26.29 28.29
C HIS A 884 22.98 -26.03 29.16
N ASP A 885 21.81 -25.84 28.56
CA ASP A 885 20.53 -25.64 29.26
C ASP A 885 19.96 -27.00 29.71
N GLY A 886 19.74 -27.13 31.03
CA GLY A 886 19.17 -28.33 31.64
C GLY A 886 17.74 -28.63 31.20
N LEU A 887 16.93 -27.62 30.86
CA LEU A 887 15.55 -27.83 30.42
C LEU A 887 15.49 -28.46 29.02
N LEU A 888 16.25 -27.91 28.07
CA LEU A 888 16.37 -28.45 26.71
C LEU A 888 16.96 -29.85 26.72
N LEU A 889 18.00 -30.08 27.53
CA LEU A 889 18.57 -31.42 27.71
C LEU A 889 17.53 -32.41 28.23
N ASN A 890 16.79 -32.07 29.30
CA ASN A 890 15.74 -32.92 29.83
C ASN A 890 14.68 -33.26 28.78
N GLN A 891 14.29 -32.31 27.93
CA GLN A 891 13.32 -32.55 26.87
C GLN A 891 13.85 -33.46 25.76
N MET A 892 15.10 -33.28 25.33
CA MET A 892 15.73 -34.16 24.34
C MET A 892 15.82 -35.60 24.85
N TYR A 893 16.21 -35.79 26.12
CA TYR A 893 16.22 -37.10 26.76
C TYR A 893 14.81 -37.67 26.94
N LYS A 894 13.83 -36.85 27.32
CA LYS A 894 12.42 -37.24 27.40
C LYS A 894 11.93 -37.81 26.07
N LEU A 895 12.00 -37.02 25.00
CA LEU A 895 11.53 -37.41 23.66
C LEU A 895 12.23 -38.68 23.16
N THR A 896 13.55 -38.73 23.27
CA THR A 896 14.34 -39.88 22.82
C THR A 896 14.03 -41.14 23.63
N SER A 897 13.81 -41.02 24.94
CA SER A 897 13.45 -42.16 25.79
C SER A 897 12.07 -42.73 25.44
N TYR A 898 11.10 -41.88 25.10
CA TYR A 898 9.77 -42.31 24.67
C TYR A 898 9.80 -42.91 23.26
N LEU A 899 10.62 -42.38 22.36
CA LEU A 899 10.89 -42.99 21.06
C LEU A 899 11.41 -44.42 21.23
N VAL A 900 12.41 -44.63 22.08
CA VAL A 900 12.95 -45.97 22.38
C VAL A 900 11.89 -46.85 23.05
N TYR A 901 11.19 -46.34 24.05
CA TYR A 901 10.18 -47.11 24.78
C TYR A 901 9.06 -47.62 23.88
N TYR A 902 8.52 -46.80 22.98
CA TYR A 902 7.43 -47.21 22.10
C TYR A 902 7.90 -47.92 20.83
N CYS A 903 9.00 -47.49 20.21
CA CYS A 903 9.40 -47.91 18.87
C CYS A 903 10.61 -48.87 18.82
N SER A 904 11.12 -49.40 19.93
CA SER A 904 12.32 -50.29 19.90
C SER A 904 12.26 -51.42 18.85
N PRO A 905 11.18 -52.22 18.75
CA PRO A 905 11.08 -53.27 17.72
C PRO A 905 11.09 -52.74 16.28
N LEU A 906 10.57 -51.53 16.10
CA LEU A 906 10.48 -50.83 14.82
C LEU A 906 11.85 -50.25 14.39
N LEU A 907 12.63 -49.74 15.34
CA LEU A 907 13.96 -49.16 15.11
C LEU A 907 15.07 -50.21 14.98
N HIS A 908 14.80 -51.45 15.44
CA HIS A 908 15.74 -52.55 15.34
C HIS A 908 15.67 -53.27 13.98
N MET A 909 16.79 -53.26 13.25
CA MET A 909 16.99 -54.06 12.05
C MET A 909 18.09 -55.10 12.29
N THR A 910 17.72 -56.38 12.27
CA THR A 910 18.64 -57.49 12.44
C THR A 910 19.70 -57.49 11.34
N TYR A 911 20.98 -57.55 11.71
CA TYR A 911 22.14 -57.57 10.80
C TYR A 911 22.43 -56.27 10.03
N ASN A 912 21.80 -55.15 10.39
CA ASN A 912 22.14 -53.84 9.83
C ASN A 912 23.00 -53.03 10.84
N PRO A 913 24.27 -52.72 10.53
CA PRO A 913 25.11 -51.87 11.40
C PRO A 913 24.58 -50.44 11.52
N ASP A 914 23.75 -49.99 10.57
CA ASP A 914 23.09 -48.69 10.59
C ASP A 914 21.73 -48.71 11.33
N SER A 915 21.44 -49.77 12.09
CA SER A 915 20.22 -49.81 12.91
C SER A 915 20.22 -48.66 13.92
N ILE A 916 19.12 -47.91 13.93
CA ILE A 916 18.97 -46.66 14.71
C ILE A 916 19.05 -46.94 16.21
N LEU A 917 18.48 -48.06 16.66
CA LEU A 917 18.40 -48.40 18.08
C LEU A 917 19.80 -48.56 18.73
N PRO A 918 20.73 -49.41 18.23
CA PRO A 918 22.10 -49.45 18.72
C PRO A 918 22.80 -48.09 18.74
N GLN A 919 22.64 -47.29 17.69
CA GLN A 919 23.30 -45.98 17.63
C GLN A 919 22.77 -44.99 18.68
N LEU A 920 21.47 -45.06 19.02
CA LEU A 920 20.90 -44.26 20.12
C LEU A 920 21.53 -44.66 21.47
N PHE A 921 21.69 -45.96 21.73
CA PHE A 921 22.35 -46.42 22.96
C PHE A 921 23.82 -45.97 23.02
N ASP A 922 24.57 -46.15 21.94
CA ASP A 922 25.99 -45.78 21.89
C ASP A 922 26.22 -44.27 22.01
N ARG A 923 25.35 -43.43 21.43
CA ARG A 923 25.57 -41.97 21.34
C ARG A 923 24.82 -41.14 22.38
N ILE A 924 23.78 -41.68 23.02
CA ILE A 924 22.88 -40.95 23.94
C ILE A 924 22.81 -41.60 25.32
N VAL A 925 23.16 -42.88 25.45
CA VAL A 925 23.21 -43.56 26.76
C VAL A 925 24.65 -43.91 27.19
N ALA A 926 25.59 -44.20 26.29
CA ALA A 926 26.95 -44.57 26.70
C ALA A 926 27.81 -43.38 27.20
N PRO A 927 28.31 -43.40 28.45
CA PRO A 927 29.05 -42.29 29.08
C PRO A 927 30.19 -41.69 28.27
N HIS A 928 30.96 -42.53 27.60
CA HIS A 928 32.21 -42.15 26.91
C HIS A 928 31.99 -41.24 25.70
N HIS A 929 30.77 -41.21 25.14
CA HIS A 929 30.43 -40.36 23.99
C HIS A 929 29.68 -39.08 24.37
N ILE A 930 29.21 -38.99 25.61
CA ILE A 930 28.22 -38.00 26.04
C ILE A 930 28.79 -36.98 26.99
N PHE A 931 29.63 -37.38 27.96
CA PHE A 931 30.05 -36.47 29.01
C PHE A 931 31.02 -35.41 28.48
N PRO A 932 30.62 -34.12 28.48
CA PRO A 932 31.52 -33.03 28.12
C PRO A 932 32.63 -32.91 29.16
N LYS A 933 33.76 -32.27 28.83
CA LYS A 933 34.86 -32.07 29.80
C LYS A 933 34.48 -31.15 30.97
N ASP A 934 33.39 -30.40 30.84
CA ASP A 934 32.87 -29.48 31.84
C ASP A 934 32.03 -30.19 32.92
N LYS A 935 32.41 -29.99 34.20
CA LYS A 935 31.78 -30.61 35.37
C LYS A 935 30.32 -30.19 35.59
N GLN A 936 29.93 -28.96 35.23
CA GLN A 936 28.54 -28.50 35.42
C GLN A 936 27.62 -29.17 34.40
N ALA A 937 27.99 -29.16 33.12
CA ALA A 937 27.27 -29.85 32.06
C ALA A 937 27.20 -31.38 32.26
N GLN A 938 28.22 -31.98 32.88
CA GLN A 938 28.17 -33.40 33.29
C GLN A 938 27.05 -33.67 34.31
N SER A 939 26.81 -32.75 35.25
CA SER A 939 25.81 -32.94 36.30
C SER A 939 24.37 -32.86 35.78
N THR A 940 24.08 -31.93 34.87
CA THR A 940 22.76 -31.77 34.25
C THR A 940 22.43 -32.93 33.31
N VAL A 941 23.40 -33.36 32.50
CA VAL A 941 23.25 -34.54 31.64
C VAL A 941 23.08 -35.82 32.46
N SER A 942 23.83 -35.98 33.56
CA SER A 942 23.67 -37.13 34.46
C SER A 942 22.27 -37.16 35.09
N HIS A 943 21.71 -36.01 35.45
CA HIS A 943 20.35 -35.91 35.97
C HIS A 943 19.30 -36.31 34.91
N ALA A 944 19.38 -35.74 33.70
CA ALA A 944 18.48 -36.05 32.59
C ALA A 944 18.49 -37.54 32.25
N ILE A 945 19.68 -38.14 32.14
CA ILE A 945 19.81 -39.59 31.89
C ILE A 945 19.16 -40.37 33.02
N LYS A 946 19.44 -40.04 34.30
CA LYS A 946 18.85 -40.76 35.43
C LYS A 946 17.32 -40.76 35.38
N GLU A 947 16.71 -39.62 35.07
CA GLU A 947 15.24 -39.51 34.99
C GLU A 947 14.65 -40.41 33.89
N TYR A 948 15.29 -40.48 32.72
CA TYR A 948 14.72 -41.13 31.54
C TYR A 948 15.31 -42.52 31.19
N LEU A 949 16.38 -42.96 31.86
CA LEU A 949 17.02 -44.27 31.66
C LEU A 949 16.06 -45.47 31.78
N PRO A 950 15.08 -45.49 32.71
CA PRO A 950 14.14 -46.61 32.80
C PRO A 950 13.37 -46.88 31.50
N ASN A 951 13.01 -45.84 30.74
CA ASN A 951 12.31 -45.99 29.47
C ASN A 951 13.18 -46.65 28.39
N PHE A 952 14.49 -46.38 28.38
CA PHE A 952 15.42 -47.06 27.48
C PHE A 952 15.49 -48.56 27.79
N ILE A 953 15.57 -48.93 29.08
CA ILE A 953 15.59 -50.34 29.52
C ILE A 953 14.29 -51.04 29.13
N ARG A 954 13.13 -50.42 29.40
CA ARG A 954 11.82 -50.96 28.99
C ARG A 954 11.73 -51.15 27.47
N GLY A 955 12.34 -50.27 26.68
CA GLY A 955 12.43 -50.41 25.22
C GLY A 955 13.20 -51.66 24.79
N ILE A 956 14.35 -51.95 25.42
CA ILE A 956 15.12 -53.17 25.12
C ILE A 956 14.30 -54.44 25.36
N PHE A 957 13.52 -54.47 26.44
CA PHE A 957 12.67 -55.62 26.77
C PHE A 957 11.51 -55.86 25.79
N LYS A 958 11.22 -54.92 24.88
CA LYS A 958 10.29 -55.17 23.76
C LYS A 958 10.90 -55.96 22.60
N LEU A 959 12.23 -56.11 22.56
CA LEU A 959 12.91 -56.98 21.60
C LEU A 959 12.80 -58.45 22.02
N ASP A 960 13.20 -59.39 21.14
CA ASP A 960 13.30 -60.81 21.51
C ASP A 960 14.59 -61.05 22.34
N TYR A 961 14.62 -60.49 23.55
CA TYR A 961 15.80 -60.34 24.40
C TYR A 961 16.45 -61.67 24.85
N ARG A 962 15.72 -62.79 24.74
CA ARG A 962 16.26 -64.13 25.03
C ARG A 962 16.97 -64.77 23.84
N LYS A 963 16.65 -64.34 22.61
CA LYS A 963 17.26 -64.88 21.38
C LYS A 963 18.30 -63.93 20.79
N GLU A 964 18.11 -62.63 20.95
CA GLU A 964 18.95 -61.59 20.37
C GLU A 964 20.07 -61.17 21.34
N LYS A 965 21.32 -61.54 21.00
CA LYS A 965 22.53 -61.13 21.77
C LYS A 965 22.71 -59.61 21.89
N VAL A 966 22.08 -58.84 21.01
CA VAL A 966 22.17 -57.36 21.00
C VAL A 966 21.50 -56.76 22.23
N ALA A 967 20.34 -57.29 22.64
CA ALA A 967 19.62 -56.84 23.83
C ALA A 967 20.44 -57.12 25.11
N GLU A 968 21.00 -58.33 25.22
CA GLU A 968 21.86 -58.72 26.34
C GLU A 968 23.12 -57.82 26.42
N LYS A 969 23.76 -57.55 25.28
CA LYS A 969 24.92 -56.67 25.20
C LYS A 969 24.59 -55.23 25.64
N ALA A 970 23.49 -54.66 25.14
CA ALA A 970 23.07 -53.31 25.49
C ALA A 970 22.73 -53.18 26.98
N LEU A 971 22.00 -54.16 27.56
CA LEU A 971 21.71 -54.19 28.99
C LEU A 971 22.99 -54.30 29.82
N LYS A 972 23.91 -55.18 29.44
CA LYS A 972 25.20 -55.33 30.11
C LYS A 972 25.99 -54.01 30.14
N GLU A 973 26.06 -53.30 29.03
CA GLU A 973 26.77 -52.01 28.95
C GLU A 973 26.09 -50.92 29.80
N VAL A 974 24.77 -50.80 29.74
CA VAL A 974 24.01 -49.86 30.59
C VAL A 974 24.24 -50.18 32.09
N LEU A 975 24.17 -51.45 32.46
CA LEU A 975 24.36 -51.87 33.85
C LEU A 975 25.77 -51.58 34.35
N LEU A 976 26.81 -51.90 33.58
CA LEU A 976 28.20 -51.59 33.93
C LEU A 976 28.44 -50.08 34.07
N ASN A 977 27.81 -49.27 33.21
CA ASN A 977 28.01 -47.83 33.19
C ASN A 977 27.24 -47.07 34.29
N TYR A 978 26.07 -47.56 34.70
CA TYR A 978 25.21 -46.82 35.64
C TYR A 978 25.10 -47.48 37.02
N VAL A 979 25.21 -48.80 37.14
CA VAL A 979 25.16 -49.50 38.43
C VAL A 979 26.52 -49.51 39.13
N CYS A 980 27.61 -49.79 38.41
CA CYS A 980 28.95 -49.79 39.02
C CYS A 980 29.43 -48.40 39.45
N ILE A 981 28.94 -47.34 38.80
CA ILE A 981 29.40 -45.95 39.02
C ILE A 981 28.57 -45.22 40.08
N HIS A 982 27.25 -45.44 40.15
CA HIS A 982 26.37 -44.70 41.05
C HIS A 982 25.86 -45.56 42.23
N PRO A 983 25.81 -45.02 43.46
CA PRO A 983 25.31 -45.74 44.62
C PRO A 983 23.80 -46.03 44.50
N SER A 984 23.35 -47.10 45.16
CA SER A 984 21.98 -47.64 45.07
C SER A 984 20.87 -46.63 45.40
N SER A 985 21.12 -45.68 46.31
CA SER A 985 20.17 -44.65 46.73
C SER A 985 19.88 -43.59 45.65
N ASN A 986 20.77 -43.40 44.68
CA ASN A 986 20.69 -42.37 43.63
C ASN A 986 20.67 -42.99 42.22
N ASN A 987 20.25 -44.25 42.10
CA ASN A 987 20.25 -45.01 40.85
C ASN A 987 18.82 -45.23 40.35
N SER A 988 18.48 -44.78 39.14
CA SER A 988 17.13 -44.98 38.60
C SER A 988 16.81 -46.43 38.27
N ILE A 989 17.82 -47.27 38.06
CA ILE A 989 17.67 -48.71 37.87
C ILE A 989 17.20 -49.38 39.17
N SER A 990 17.65 -48.89 40.34
CA SER A 990 17.20 -49.46 41.62
C SER A 990 15.70 -49.21 41.82
N LYS A 991 15.23 -47.98 41.55
CA LYS A 991 13.81 -47.65 41.57
C LYS A 991 13.01 -48.52 40.60
N LEU A 992 13.44 -48.65 39.34
CA LEU A 992 12.79 -49.50 38.35
C LEU A 992 12.65 -50.94 38.84
N CYS A 993 13.72 -51.54 39.36
CA CYS A 993 13.69 -52.92 39.86
C CYS A 993 12.80 -53.07 41.10
N ILE A 994 12.82 -52.11 42.04
CA ILE A 994 11.95 -52.13 43.22
C ILE A 994 10.47 -52.05 42.80
N ASP A 995 10.14 -51.13 41.89
CA ASP A 995 8.78 -50.97 41.37
C ASP A 995 8.31 -52.23 40.62
N SER A 996 9.22 -52.91 39.90
CA SER A 996 8.99 -54.20 39.24
C SER A 996 8.59 -55.29 40.25
N VAL A 997 9.33 -55.36 41.35
CA VAL A 997 9.10 -56.35 42.39
C VAL A 997 7.79 -56.08 43.16
N GLN A 998 7.45 -54.80 43.33
CA GLN A 998 6.19 -54.34 43.93
C GLN A 998 4.98 -54.40 42.99
N ASN A 999 5.14 -54.89 41.75
CA ASN A 999 4.09 -54.95 40.73
C ASN A 999 3.43 -53.60 40.42
N LYS A 1000 4.20 -52.50 40.48
CA LYS A 1000 3.70 -51.21 39.99
C LYS A 1000 3.69 -51.20 38.47
N GLU A 1001 2.80 -50.40 37.88
CA GLU A 1001 2.71 -50.24 36.41
C GLU A 1001 4.02 -49.70 35.80
N GLU A 1002 4.78 -48.91 36.56
CA GLU A 1002 6.10 -48.40 36.17
C GLU A 1002 7.22 -49.47 36.29
N GLY A 1003 6.91 -50.69 36.73
CA GLY A 1003 7.86 -51.79 36.82
C GLY A 1003 8.09 -52.54 35.51
N LEU A 1004 9.14 -53.35 35.47
CA LEU A 1004 9.33 -54.43 34.50
C LEU A 1004 8.45 -55.62 34.89
N LYS A 1005 8.09 -56.46 33.90
CA LYS A 1005 7.46 -57.76 34.18
C LYS A 1005 8.43 -58.65 34.93
N TRP A 1006 7.90 -59.63 35.68
CA TRP A 1006 8.75 -60.53 36.47
C TRP A 1006 9.78 -61.29 35.62
N ASP A 1007 9.39 -61.77 34.44
CA ASP A 1007 10.30 -62.49 33.52
C ASP A 1007 11.41 -61.59 32.94
N GLU A 1008 11.13 -60.29 32.78
CA GLU A 1008 12.09 -59.29 32.31
C GLU A 1008 13.06 -58.93 33.44
N LEU A 1009 12.56 -58.75 34.66
CA LEU A 1009 13.37 -58.51 35.84
C LEU A 1009 14.28 -59.70 36.14
N GLN A 1010 13.79 -60.93 36.03
CA GLN A 1010 14.61 -62.13 36.24
C GLN A 1010 15.78 -62.18 35.25
N PHE A 1011 15.51 -61.90 33.97
CA PHE A 1011 16.56 -61.78 32.97
C PHE A 1011 17.55 -60.65 33.28
N LEU A 1012 17.07 -59.48 33.73
CA LEU A 1012 17.94 -58.37 34.13
C LEU A 1012 18.84 -58.77 35.30
N LEU A 1013 18.32 -59.49 36.29
CA LEU A 1013 19.07 -60.00 37.44
C LEU A 1013 20.12 -61.04 37.00
N ASP A 1014 19.81 -61.90 36.04
CA ASP A 1014 20.77 -62.85 35.46
C ASP A 1014 21.91 -62.11 34.74
N VAL A 1015 21.60 -61.10 33.92
CA VAL A 1015 22.61 -60.25 33.27
C VAL A 1015 23.45 -59.51 34.31
N MET A 1016 22.84 -58.95 35.36
CA MET A 1016 23.55 -58.30 36.46
C MET A 1016 24.49 -59.27 37.19
N ASN A 1017 24.02 -60.50 37.46
CA ASN A 1017 24.83 -61.53 38.09
C ASN A 1017 26.07 -61.86 37.26
N ASN A 1018 25.87 -62.09 35.95
CA ASN A 1018 26.93 -62.48 35.05
C ASN A 1018 27.92 -61.35 34.74
N SER A 1019 27.48 -60.08 34.77
CA SER A 1019 28.28 -58.93 34.35
C SER A 1019 28.72 -58.00 35.48
N VAL A 1020 27.78 -57.48 36.29
CA VAL A 1020 28.03 -56.44 37.29
C VAL A 1020 28.69 -57.00 38.55
N LEU A 1021 28.15 -58.09 39.09
CA LEU A 1021 28.65 -58.68 40.34
C LEU A 1021 30.05 -59.26 40.18
N ASN A 1022 30.34 -59.81 38.99
CA ASN A 1022 31.65 -60.33 38.61
C ASN A 1022 32.58 -59.27 37.99
N SER A 1023 32.20 -57.99 38.02
CA SER A 1023 33.00 -56.93 37.39
C SER A 1023 34.20 -56.52 38.23
N ASN A 1024 35.26 -56.04 37.57
CA ASN A 1024 36.43 -55.45 38.24
C ASN A 1024 36.17 -54.02 38.74
N THR A 1025 35.06 -53.42 38.31
CA THR A 1025 34.68 -52.02 38.56
C THR A 1025 33.59 -51.96 39.63
N ASN A 1026 33.98 -51.81 40.89
CA ASN A 1026 33.10 -51.60 42.05
C ASN A 1026 31.81 -52.47 42.11
N PRO A 1027 31.94 -53.80 42.26
CA PRO A 1027 30.79 -54.71 42.33
C PRO A 1027 29.89 -54.49 43.57
N MET A 1028 30.37 -53.75 44.59
CA MET A 1028 29.63 -53.47 45.82
C MET A 1028 28.28 -52.81 45.54
N ASN A 1029 28.22 -51.84 44.63
CA ASN A 1029 26.98 -51.16 44.27
C ASN A 1029 25.92 -52.11 43.69
N GLY A 1030 26.34 -53.11 42.92
CA GLY A 1030 25.44 -54.13 42.36
C GLY A 1030 24.85 -55.03 43.44
N PHE A 1031 25.68 -55.45 44.40
CA PHE A 1031 25.25 -56.22 45.57
C PHE A 1031 24.27 -55.42 46.45
N GLU A 1032 24.55 -54.15 46.67
CA GLU A 1032 23.68 -53.22 47.40
C GLU A 1032 22.31 -53.07 46.73
N LEU A 1033 22.30 -52.90 45.40
CA LEU A 1033 21.06 -52.79 44.64
C LEU A 1033 20.23 -54.08 44.76
N ILE A 1034 20.82 -55.26 44.55
CA ILE A 1034 20.10 -56.54 44.68
C ILE A 1034 19.59 -56.74 46.11
N PHE A 1035 20.35 -56.29 47.12
CA PHE A 1035 19.90 -56.34 48.51
C PHE A 1035 18.70 -55.42 48.78
N GLU A 1036 18.66 -54.22 48.21
CA GLU A 1036 17.48 -53.35 48.31
C GLU A 1036 16.26 -53.94 47.56
N ILE A 1037 16.47 -54.57 46.40
CA ILE A 1037 15.40 -55.34 45.72
C ILE A 1037 14.91 -56.49 46.62
N PHE A 1038 15.83 -57.23 47.24
CA PHE A 1038 15.52 -58.34 48.15
C PHE A 1038 14.66 -57.88 49.34
N LYS A 1039 14.99 -56.74 49.96
CA LYS A 1039 14.18 -56.17 51.05
C LYS A 1039 12.78 -55.78 50.64
N ALA A 1040 12.63 -55.26 49.42
CA ALA A 1040 11.34 -54.81 48.88
C ALA A 1040 10.49 -55.96 48.32
N ALA A 1041 11.02 -57.18 48.26
CA ALA A 1041 10.38 -58.31 47.59
C ALA A 1041 9.28 -58.98 48.40
N PRO A 1042 8.10 -59.26 47.78
CA PRO A 1042 7.11 -60.12 48.40
C PRO A 1042 7.64 -61.55 48.49
N LEU A 1043 7.15 -62.31 49.47
CA LEU A 1043 7.60 -63.68 49.80
C LEU A 1043 7.69 -64.62 48.59
N SER A 1044 6.76 -64.49 47.63
CA SER A 1044 6.73 -65.30 46.41
C SER A 1044 7.95 -65.13 45.51
N ARG A 1045 8.66 -64.00 45.61
CA ARG A 1045 9.80 -63.62 44.77
C ARG A 1045 11.11 -63.59 45.54
N THR A 1046 11.04 -63.47 46.86
CA THR A 1046 12.19 -63.45 47.79
C THR A 1046 13.12 -64.65 47.58
N ALA A 1047 12.59 -65.84 47.30
CA ALA A 1047 13.39 -67.05 47.09
C ALA A 1047 14.37 -66.94 45.92
N VAL A 1048 13.90 -66.44 44.77
CA VAL A 1048 14.71 -66.30 43.54
C VAL A 1048 15.79 -65.23 43.74
N ILE A 1049 15.43 -64.09 44.32
CA ILE A 1049 16.37 -62.98 44.55
C ILE A 1049 17.41 -63.36 45.61
N ALA A 1050 17.00 -64.03 46.69
CA ALA A 1050 17.91 -64.54 47.72
C ALA A 1050 18.90 -65.55 47.13
N ASN A 1051 18.43 -66.44 46.25
CA ASN A 1051 19.28 -67.40 45.57
C ASN A 1051 20.36 -66.71 44.73
N ILE A 1052 20.01 -65.69 43.95
CA ILE A 1052 21.00 -64.91 43.17
C ILE A 1052 21.95 -64.18 44.13
N LEU A 1053 21.43 -63.42 45.10
CA LEU A 1053 22.23 -62.61 46.01
C LEU A 1053 23.23 -63.44 46.82
N LEU A 1054 22.76 -64.50 47.48
CA LEU A 1054 23.59 -65.31 48.38
C LEU A 1054 24.55 -66.20 47.60
N LYS A 1055 24.14 -66.84 46.50
CA LYS A 1055 25.05 -67.68 45.71
C LYS A 1055 26.21 -66.85 45.16
N SER A 1056 25.94 -65.69 44.59
CA SER A 1056 26.98 -64.80 44.06
C SER A 1056 27.86 -64.22 45.17
N THR A 1057 27.27 -63.86 46.32
CA THR A 1057 28.03 -63.42 47.50
C THR A 1057 29.00 -64.51 47.96
N PHE A 1058 28.52 -65.75 48.08
CA PHE A 1058 29.34 -66.89 48.49
C PHE A 1058 30.44 -67.19 47.48
N GLU A 1059 30.11 -67.24 46.18
CA GLU A 1059 31.10 -67.53 45.14
C GLU A 1059 32.26 -66.54 45.12
N ILE A 1060 31.95 -65.25 45.23
CA ILE A 1060 32.98 -64.19 45.18
C ILE A 1060 33.76 -64.13 46.49
N TYR A 1061 33.09 -64.29 47.63
CA TYR A 1061 33.74 -64.36 48.95
C TYR A 1061 34.76 -65.50 49.03
N MET A 1062 34.43 -66.65 48.43
CA MET A 1062 35.33 -67.81 48.38
C MET A 1062 36.55 -67.56 47.49
N LYS A 1063 36.44 -66.74 46.43
CA LYS A 1063 37.52 -66.47 45.46
C LYS A 1063 38.51 -65.36 45.87
N GLN A 1064 38.11 -64.34 46.63
CA GLN A 1064 38.94 -63.11 46.83
C GLN A 1064 39.43 -62.90 48.28
N GLY A 1065 40.66 -62.40 48.48
CA GLY A 1065 41.22 -62.02 49.79
C GLY A 1065 41.36 -60.51 50.01
N SER A 1066 40.37 -59.71 49.56
CA SER A 1066 40.44 -58.24 49.48
C SER A 1066 39.41 -57.53 50.37
N THR A 1067 39.35 -56.19 50.30
CA THR A 1067 38.33 -55.34 50.95
C THR A 1067 36.89 -55.71 50.59
N LEU A 1068 36.67 -56.27 49.39
CA LEU A 1068 35.36 -56.78 48.96
C LEU A 1068 34.88 -57.94 49.85
N SER A 1069 35.77 -58.81 50.31
CA SER A 1069 35.43 -59.96 51.15
C SER A 1069 34.88 -59.54 52.52
N GLN A 1070 35.38 -58.42 53.07
CA GLN A 1070 34.85 -57.86 54.31
C GLN A 1070 33.46 -57.25 54.10
N TYR A 1071 33.24 -56.54 52.99
CA TYR A 1071 31.93 -56.02 52.63
C TYR A 1071 30.91 -57.15 52.41
N LEU A 1072 31.27 -58.18 51.63
CA LEU A 1072 30.40 -59.33 51.36
C LEU A 1072 30.06 -60.11 52.63
N ARG A 1073 31.00 -60.24 53.57
CA ARG A 1073 30.73 -60.82 54.89
C ARG A 1073 29.68 -60.01 55.65
N ASN A 1074 29.81 -58.69 55.67
CA ASN A 1074 28.83 -57.81 56.31
C ASN A 1074 27.46 -57.88 55.61
N LEU A 1075 27.44 -57.92 54.28
CA LEU A 1075 26.21 -58.06 53.49
C LEU A 1075 25.49 -59.37 53.78
N MET A 1076 26.22 -60.49 53.78
CA MET A 1076 25.69 -61.81 54.13
C MET A 1076 25.04 -61.78 55.52
N CYS A 1077 25.73 -61.24 56.52
CA CYS A 1077 25.18 -61.16 57.87
C CYS A 1077 23.96 -60.19 57.94
N LYS A 1078 23.91 -59.11 57.13
CA LYS A 1078 22.70 -58.27 56.95
C LYS A 1078 21.53 -59.06 56.34
N VAL A 1079 21.79 -59.90 55.34
CA VAL A 1079 20.76 -60.76 54.72
C VAL A 1079 20.21 -61.75 55.75
N PHE A 1080 21.07 -62.43 56.51
CA PHE A 1080 20.61 -63.35 57.56
C PHE A 1080 19.88 -62.65 58.70
N LEU A 1081 20.30 -61.44 59.07
CA LEU A 1081 19.58 -60.60 60.04
C LEU A 1081 18.19 -60.22 59.51
N TYR A 1082 18.04 -59.94 58.21
CA TYR A 1082 16.73 -59.69 57.61
C TYR A 1082 15.84 -60.94 57.68
N PHE A 1083 16.35 -62.13 57.34
CA PHE A 1083 15.60 -63.39 57.50
C PHE A 1083 15.20 -63.65 58.97
N LYS A 1084 16.06 -63.26 59.94
CA LYS A 1084 15.77 -63.40 61.37
C LYS A 1084 14.65 -62.46 61.83
N ASN A 1085 14.66 -61.22 61.36
CA ASN A 1085 13.79 -60.16 61.89
C ASN A 1085 12.48 -60.01 61.10
N SER A 1086 12.50 -60.28 59.79
CA SER A 1086 11.42 -59.94 58.86
C SER A 1086 10.70 -61.16 58.25
N MET A 1087 11.17 -62.38 58.51
CA MET A 1087 10.58 -63.62 57.95
C MET A 1087 10.33 -64.66 59.03
N ASP A 1088 9.27 -65.45 58.87
CA ASP A 1088 8.97 -66.55 59.77
C ASP A 1088 9.95 -67.74 59.56
N VAL A 1089 10.11 -68.56 60.59
CA VAL A 1089 11.08 -69.67 60.60
C VAL A 1089 10.85 -70.65 59.45
N LYS A 1090 9.59 -70.91 59.07
CA LYS A 1090 9.25 -71.86 58.01
C LYS A 1090 9.64 -71.31 56.63
N SER A 1091 9.31 -70.07 56.32
CA SER A 1091 9.71 -69.42 55.06
C SER A 1091 11.23 -69.27 54.95
N SER A 1092 11.90 -68.91 56.05
CA SER A 1092 13.36 -68.82 56.11
C SER A 1092 14.04 -70.16 55.82
N LYS A 1093 13.53 -71.27 56.39
CA LYS A 1093 14.01 -72.63 56.11
C LYS A 1093 13.81 -73.01 54.65
N ASN A 1094 12.62 -72.79 54.10
CA ASN A 1094 12.28 -73.15 52.72
C ASN A 1094 13.19 -72.47 51.68
N ILE A 1095 13.60 -71.21 51.95
CA ILE A 1095 14.45 -70.45 51.02
C ILE A 1095 15.93 -70.76 51.23
N LEU A 1096 16.41 -70.80 52.47
CA LEU A 1096 17.84 -70.85 52.76
C LEU A 1096 18.43 -72.27 52.73
N ILE A 1097 17.68 -73.30 53.12
CA ILE A 1097 18.19 -74.68 53.16
C ILE A 1097 18.72 -75.11 51.77
N PRO A 1098 17.96 -74.96 50.67
CA PRO A 1098 18.45 -75.34 49.34
C PRO A 1098 19.71 -74.58 48.90
N ILE A 1099 19.80 -73.29 49.23
CA ILE A 1099 20.95 -72.44 48.88
C ILE A 1099 22.20 -72.88 49.65
N LEU A 1100 22.04 -73.17 50.96
CA LEU A 1100 23.13 -73.58 51.82
C LEU A 1100 23.58 -75.02 51.53
N GLN A 1101 22.66 -75.92 51.19
CA GLN A 1101 23.00 -77.27 50.73
C GLN A 1101 23.86 -77.22 49.47
N TRP A 1102 23.47 -76.41 48.48
CA TRP A 1102 24.29 -76.16 47.29
C TRP A 1102 25.67 -75.59 47.67
N PHE A 1103 25.74 -74.62 48.58
CA PHE A 1103 27.01 -74.02 49.00
C PHE A 1103 27.94 -75.05 49.66
N ILE A 1104 27.38 -75.90 50.52
CA ILE A 1104 28.09 -76.96 51.23
C ILE A 1104 28.67 -77.97 50.25
N GLN A 1105 27.87 -78.43 49.29
CA GLN A 1105 28.33 -79.39 48.29
C GLN A 1105 29.35 -78.81 47.33
N GLU A 1106 29.07 -77.63 46.77
CA GLU A 1106 29.84 -77.11 45.63
C GLU A 1106 31.04 -76.25 46.03
N LYS A 1107 31.02 -75.59 47.20
CA LYS A 1107 32.00 -74.54 47.54
C LYS A 1107 32.91 -74.86 48.73
N ILE A 1108 32.41 -75.53 49.76
CA ILE A 1108 33.25 -75.97 50.90
C ILE A 1108 34.47 -76.83 50.49
N PRO A 1109 34.40 -77.71 49.46
CA PRO A 1109 35.54 -78.50 49.01
C PRO A 1109 36.75 -77.65 48.60
N TRP A 1110 36.52 -76.41 48.17
CA TRP A 1110 37.54 -75.51 47.62
C TRP A 1110 38.25 -74.67 48.69
N SER A 1111 37.58 -74.32 49.79
CA SER A 1111 38.19 -73.59 50.91
C SER A 1111 37.44 -73.85 52.21
N SER A 1112 37.96 -74.76 53.03
CA SER A 1112 37.35 -75.15 54.30
C SER A 1112 37.23 -73.95 55.25
N ALA A 1113 38.32 -73.24 55.54
CA ALA A 1113 38.33 -72.14 56.52
C ALA A 1113 37.30 -71.02 56.22
N ARG A 1114 37.13 -70.64 54.94
CA ARG A 1114 36.13 -69.63 54.53
C ARG A 1114 34.74 -70.21 54.39
N GLY A 1115 34.62 -71.48 53.98
CA GLY A 1115 33.35 -72.19 53.95
C GLY A 1115 32.70 -72.25 55.34
N PHE A 1116 33.49 -72.62 56.35
CA PHE A 1116 33.02 -72.66 57.73
C PHE A 1116 32.77 -71.28 58.33
N SER A 1117 33.48 -70.22 57.91
CA SER A 1117 33.18 -68.86 58.38
C SER A 1117 31.80 -68.34 57.94
N VAL A 1118 31.34 -68.75 56.74
CA VAL A 1118 29.97 -68.48 56.25
C VAL A 1118 28.95 -69.22 57.13
N LEU A 1119 29.18 -70.50 57.38
CA LEU A 1119 28.32 -71.33 58.23
C LEU A 1119 28.30 -70.86 59.70
N ASP A 1120 29.41 -70.32 60.19
CA ASP A 1120 29.48 -69.67 61.50
C ASP A 1120 28.56 -68.44 61.56
N CYS A 1121 28.52 -67.59 60.51
CA CYS A 1121 27.57 -66.47 60.46
C CYS A 1121 26.11 -66.98 60.37
N VAL A 1122 25.82 -68.06 59.62
CA VAL A 1122 24.47 -68.67 59.62
C VAL A 1122 24.11 -69.15 61.03
N SER A 1123 25.01 -69.84 61.72
CA SER A 1123 24.83 -70.29 63.10
C SER A 1123 24.56 -69.12 64.07
N ASP A 1124 25.16 -67.96 63.78
CA ASP A 1124 25.04 -66.80 64.64
C ASP A 1124 23.66 -66.11 64.58
N TYR A 1125 23.09 -66.00 63.39
CA TYR A 1125 21.85 -65.27 63.13
C TYR A 1125 20.63 -66.19 62.98
N LEU A 1126 20.81 -67.41 62.46
CA LEU A 1126 19.74 -68.34 62.09
C LEU A 1126 20.04 -69.78 62.58
N PRO A 1127 20.17 -70.00 63.90
CA PRO A 1127 20.59 -71.29 64.45
C PRO A 1127 19.61 -72.44 64.12
N HIS A 1128 18.31 -72.15 63.97
CA HIS A 1128 17.30 -73.13 63.57
C HIS A 1128 17.46 -73.62 62.12
N VAL A 1129 17.97 -72.79 61.22
CA VAL A 1129 18.26 -73.19 59.82
C VAL A 1129 19.54 -74.03 59.79
N MET A 1130 20.55 -73.64 60.58
CA MET A 1130 21.80 -74.38 60.65
C MET A 1130 21.65 -75.77 61.28
N SER A 1131 20.79 -75.91 62.32
CA SER A 1131 20.48 -77.20 62.93
C SER A 1131 19.96 -78.23 61.92
N ASP A 1132 19.11 -77.79 60.98
CA ASP A 1132 18.54 -78.65 59.95
C ASP A 1132 19.56 -79.03 58.87
N ILE A 1133 20.63 -78.25 58.71
CA ILE A 1133 21.68 -78.42 57.70
C ILE A 1133 22.84 -79.27 58.21
N ILE A 1134 23.09 -79.34 59.52
CA ILE A 1134 24.18 -80.15 60.11
C ILE A 1134 24.22 -81.58 59.57
N PRO A 1135 23.11 -82.35 59.55
CA PRO A 1135 23.14 -83.73 59.06
C PRO A 1135 23.67 -83.85 57.63
N PHE A 1136 23.31 -82.88 56.79
CA PHE A 1136 23.77 -82.79 55.42
C PHE A 1136 25.24 -82.36 55.30
N LEU A 1137 25.68 -81.42 56.15
CA LEU A 1137 27.07 -80.99 56.23
C LEU A 1137 28.00 -82.13 56.69
N SER A 1138 27.61 -82.87 57.74
CA SER A 1138 28.35 -84.03 58.24
C SER A 1138 28.54 -85.09 57.16
N LYS A 1139 27.45 -85.40 56.44
CA LYS A 1139 27.49 -86.35 55.32
C LYS A 1139 28.38 -85.86 54.17
N THR A 1140 28.28 -84.58 53.80
CA THR A 1140 29.14 -84.00 52.75
C THR A 1140 30.62 -84.02 53.15
N ILE A 1141 30.95 -83.81 54.44
CA ILE A 1141 32.33 -83.89 54.93
C ILE A 1141 32.86 -85.32 54.86
N GLU A 1142 32.05 -86.32 55.25
CA GLU A 1142 32.39 -87.74 55.10
C GLU A 1142 32.64 -88.11 53.63
N GLU A 1143 31.78 -87.65 52.72
CA GLU A 1143 31.96 -87.82 51.27
C GLU A 1143 33.23 -87.13 50.76
N LEU A 1144 33.59 -85.95 51.28
CA LEU A 1144 34.81 -85.24 50.91
C LEU A 1144 36.09 -85.91 51.43
N GLU A 1145 36.07 -86.43 52.66
CA GLU A 1145 37.16 -87.21 53.23
C GLU A 1145 37.38 -88.49 52.39
N ASN A 1146 36.29 -89.19 52.07
CA ASN A 1146 36.33 -90.39 51.20
C ASN A 1146 36.87 -90.06 49.80
N ASN A 1147 36.43 -88.96 49.19
CA ASN A 1147 36.89 -88.54 47.85
C ASN A 1147 38.35 -88.05 47.82
N ARG A 1148 38.87 -87.53 48.94
CA ARG A 1148 40.27 -87.06 49.05
C ARG A 1148 41.25 -88.19 49.34
N GLY A 1149 40.78 -89.38 49.76
CA GLY A 1149 41.61 -90.58 49.94
C GLY A 1149 42.58 -90.55 51.12
N PHE A 1150 42.58 -89.47 51.90
CA PHE A 1150 43.25 -89.38 53.20
C PHE A 1150 42.16 -89.52 54.27
N GLY A 1151 42.44 -90.19 55.40
CA GLY A 1151 41.47 -90.38 56.49
C GLY A 1151 40.90 -89.08 57.08
N GLU A 1152 40.20 -89.17 58.23
CA GLU A 1152 39.50 -88.04 58.85
C GLU A 1152 40.27 -86.70 58.78
N ASP A 1153 39.68 -85.69 58.13
CA ASP A 1153 40.27 -84.36 57.99
C ASP A 1153 40.02 -83.60 59.29
N VAL A 1154 41.03 -83.65 60.17
CA VAL A 1154 40.98 -83.06 61.52
C VAL A 1154 40.56 -81.59 61.49
N VAL A 1155 40.88 -80.83 60.42
CA VAL A 1155 40.50 -79.42 60.29
C VAL A 1155 39.00 -79.28 60.00
N LEU A 1156 38.46 -80.05 59.05
CA LEU A 1156 37.03 -80.08 58.74
C LEU A 1156 36.20 -80.55 59.95
N ARG A 1157 36.63 -81.64 60.61
CA ARG A 1157 35.96 -82.20 61.79
C ARG A 1157 36.00 -81.24 62.98
N ASN A 1158 37.10 -80.51 63.20
CA ASN A 1158 37.18 -79.49 64.24
C ASN A 1158 36.25 -78.29 63.98
N HIS A 1159 36.19 -77.77 62.76
CA HIS A 1159 35.24 -76.69 62.44
C HIS A 1159 33.77 -77.14 62.58
N LEU A 1160 33.44 -78.37 62.14
CA LEU A 1160 32.12 -78.95 62.36
C LEU A 1160 31.78 -79.06 63.85
N LYS A 1161 32.72 -79.57 64.67
CA LYS A 1161 32.56 -79.68 66.12
C LYS A 1161 32.31 -78.31 66.76
N ASN A 1162 33.04 -77.28 66.34
CA ASN A 1162 32.87 -75.90 66.84
C ASN A 1162 31.50 -75.30 66.48
N ILE A 1163 30.96 -75.59 65.31
CA ILE A 1163 29.61 -75.18 64.93
C ILE A 1163 28.56 -75.90 65.79
N ILE A 1164 28.71 -77.21 66.00
CA ILE A 1164 27.78 -78.01 66.79
C ILE A 1164 27.74 -77.51 68.25
N THR A 1165 28.91 -77.27 68.87
CA THR A 1165 28.97 -76.73 70.24
C THR A 1165 28.32 -75.34 70.32
N LYS A 1166 28.59 -74.47 69.35
CA LYS A 1166 28.01 -73.12 69.28
C LYS A 1166 26.49 -73.14 69.09
N LEU A 1167 25.93 -74.09 68.33
CA LEU A 1167 24.49 -74.25 68.18
C LEU A 1167 23.83 -74.83 69.44
N GLN A 1168 24.51 -75.74 70.15
CA GLN A 1168 24.06 -76.21 71.46
C GLN A 1168 23.97 -75.04 72.46
N GLU A 1169 24.87 -74.07 72.40
CA GLU A 1169 24.79 -72.85 73.22
C GLU A 1169 23.67 -71.91 72.78
N LYS A 1170 23.47 -71.70 71.47
CA LYS A 1170 22.50 -70.73 70.94
C LYS A 1170 21.04 -71.20 70.87
N LEU A 1171 20.81 -72.51 70.73
CA LEU A 1171 19.47 -73.11 70.74
C LEU A 1171 19.00 -73.44 72.17
N ARG A 1172 19.89 -73.35 73.17
CA ARG A 1172 19.51 -73.40 74.58
C ARG A 1172 18.74 -72.12 74.93
N ILE A 1173 17.42 -72.25 75.04
CA ILE A 1173 16.68 -72.05 76.30
C ILE A 1173 15.38 -72.88 76.21
N LYS A 1174 15.10 -73.59 77.32
CA LYS A 1174 14.02 -74.56 77.60
C LYS A 1174 14.32 -76.03 77.28
N HIS A 1175 15.20 -76.61 78.10
CA HIS A 1175 14.65 -77.28 79.28
C HIS A 1175 14.75 -76.32 80.46
#